data_AF-A0A960WZB1-F1
#
_entry.id   AF-A0A960WZB1-F1
#
_cell.length_a   1.000
_cell.length_b   1.000
_cell.length_c   1.000
_cell.angle_alpha   90.00
_cell.angle_beta   90.00
_cell.angle_gamma   90.00
#
_symmetry.space_group_name_H-M   'P 1'
#
loop_
_entity.id
_entity.type
_entity.pdbx_description
1 polymer ?
#
loop_
_entity_poly.entity_id
_entity_poly.type
_entity_poly.pdbx_seq_one_letter_code
_entity_poly.pdbx_strand_id
1 'polypeptide(L)'
;MRMSNRFLFLTIAALAVCAAPAFSQTEAEFLSGTRQLTFEGKRSGEGYFSADGSKLVFQSEREADNPFYQIYLMDLETGDTERISPGMGKTTCAWINPDGKRVLFASTHSDPQSKTLQEAEFKERASGRVKRYSWDYDEHYDIFEYDTGSKALKNLTHTIGYDAEGAYSPDGKKIVFASNRQAYEGKLSDADAERLKIDKQYFMEIYTADADGSNVKRLTNVPGYDGGPFFSADGSRICWRRFDEKGMTAEIWTMKADGSDQTQITKLGAMSWAPYFHPSGDYLIFTTNLNGFANFELYIVDAKGSGQPVRVTFTDGFDGLPVFSPDGKKLCWTSGRTAGGASQIYIADWNNDHALAALKGAAKSTAAAPAAKRADEPSMAQTNAAITPTDIRQHVTYLASDALMGRLTGTEGERLATQYVADAFKEIGLVPFGDDDGWFDSFDFTAGVALGAGNSLTLSGKDGTKIFETEKNWRPLSFSQIGDIPASGIVFAGYGIETPDEATGEDGKKIEAYSSYAHLDVKDKWVLAFRYLPEGITPERRNELIRYSGLRYKALTARQKGARGLIVVSGPNSKVVDQLAPLAFDASLASSGIAAISVTDAVGDALLASAGKTLKDLQDKLDNGDLMGGIECTDMTLAAKIDIEQEKKRGRNVLGILPAGKEP
;
A
#
# COMPACT_ATOMS: atom_id res chain seq x y z
N MET A 1 4.99 38.61 76.64
CA MET A 1 6.32 39.23 76.53
C MET A 1 6.90 38.82 75.17
N ARG A 2 7.53 39.76 74.46
CA ARG A 2 7.68 39.89 72.99
C ARG A 2 8.42 38.75 72.25
N MET A 3 8.06 38.54 70.97
CA MET A 3 8.89 38.77 69.76
C MET A 3 8.08 38.32 68.51
N SER A 4 7.56 39.24 67.68
CA SER A 4 8.18 39.95 66.54
C SER A 4 8.28 39.11 65.24
N ASN A 5 7.24 39.18 64.40
CA ASN A 5 7.25 38.76 62.99
C ASN A 5 7.83 39.87 62.09
N ARG A 6 8.78 39.53 61.20
CA ARG A 6 9.21 40.36 60.08
C ARG A 6 8.84 39.68 58.76
N PHE A 7 8.11 40.42 57.92
CA PHE A 7 7.89 40.13 56.51
C PHE A 7 9.17 40.40 55.72
N LEU A 8 9.49 39.53 54.76
CA LEU A 8 10.51 39.76 53.74
C LEU A 8 9.88 39.54 52.35
N PHE A 9 9.99 40.56 51.51
CA PHE A 9 9.61 40.58 50.10
C PHE A 9 10.41 39.54 49.30
N LEU A 10 9.75 38.80 48.42
CA LEU A 10 10.39 38.00 47.38
C LEU A 10 9.97 38.52 46.00
N THR A 11 10.95 39.00 45.25
CA THR A 11 10.89 39.40 43.84
C THR A 11 10.65 38.16 42.98
N ILE A 12 9.54 38.09 42.25
CA ILE A 12 9.28 37.02 41.26
C ILE A 12 9.81 37.48 39.90
N ALA A 13 10.84 36.79 39.40
CA ALA A 13 11.29 36.91 38.03
C ALA A 13 10.23 36.32 37.09
N ALA A 14 9.76 37.10 36.12
CA ALA A 14 8.86 36.63 35.07
C ALA A 14 9.64 35.76 34.08
N LEU A 15 9.37 34.45 34.08
CA LEU A 15 9.69 33.58 32.94
C LEU A 15 8.57 33.72 31.91
N ALA A 16 8.89 34.30 30.76
CA ALA A 16 8.04 34.25 29.58
C ALA A 16 8.02 32.81 29.03
N VAL A 17 6.89 32.14 29.12
CA VAL A 17 6.63 30.88 28.43
C VAL A 17 5.99 31.24 27.08
N CYS A 18 6.79 31.29 26.01
CA CYS A 18 6.28 31.32 24.65
C CYS A 18 5.72 29.94 24.30
N ALA A 19 4.39 29.83 24.15
CA ALA A 19 3.76 28.70 23.49
C ALA A 19 3.92 28.89 21.97
N ALA A 20 4.53 27.90 21.30
CA ALA A 20 4.73 27.90 19.85
C ALA A 20 3.49 27.34 19.13
N PRO A 21 3.13 27.86 17.93
CA PRO A 21 1.94 27.44 17.19
C PRO A 21 2.11 26.05 16.56
N ALA A 22 1.01 25.28 16.49
CA ALA A 22 0.96 24.01 15.76
C ALA A 22 0.71 24.27 14.27
N PHE A 23 1.69 23.95 13.43
CA PHE A 23 1.67 24.15 11.98
C PHE A 23 0.72 23.16 11.29
N SER A 24 -0.02 23.58 10.26
CA SER A 24 -0.77 22.71 9.35
C SER A 24 0.17 22.25 8.26
N GLN A 25 0.44 20.95 8.20
CA GLN A 25 1.52 20.42 7.41
C GLN A 25 1.16 20.26 5.92
N THR A 26 1.92 20.89 5.02
CA THR A 26 1.73 20.86 3.56
C THR A 26 2.98 20.35 2.85
N GLU A 27 2.83 19.76 1.65
CA GLU A 27 3.98 19.33 0.81
C GLU A 27 5.01 20.46 0.65
N ALA A 28 4.52 21.70 0.50
CA ALA A 28 5.34 22.91 0.28
C ALA A 28 6.23 23.29 1.47
N GLU A 29 5.93 22.81 2.68
CA GLU A 29 6.78 23.06 3.85
C GLU A 29 8.02 22.17 3.88
N PHE A 30 7.94 21.00 3.23
CA PHE A 30 9.06 20.06 3.07
C PHE A 30 9.80 20.29 1.76
N LEU A 31 9.03 20.50 0.69
CA LEU A 31 9.51 20.48 -0.69
C LEU A 31 9.22 21.82 -1.35
N SER A 32 10.26 22.47 -1.85
CA SER A 32 10.12 23.68 -2.66
C SER A 32 10.88 23.55 -3.97
N GLY A 33 10.46 24.31 -4.99
CA GLY A 33 11.09 24.25 -6.31
C GLY A 33 10.97 22.89 -7.02
N THR A 34 9.94 22.11 -6.70
CA THR A 34 9.70 20.78 -7.28
C THR A 34 9.69 20.84 -8.81
N ARG A 35 10.53 20.02 -9.44
CA ARG A 35 10.61 19.90 -10.90
C ARG A 35 10.87 18.46 -11.34
N GLN A 36 10.35 18.10 -12.51
CA GLN A 36 10.66 16.84 -13.16
C GLN A 36 12.11 16.87 -13.67
N LEU A 37 12.83 15.77 -13.49
CA LEU A 37 14.22 15.61 -13.91
C LEU A 37 14.34 14.75 -15.17
N THR A 38 13.53 13.69 -15.30
CA THR A 38 13.57 12.79 -16.46
C THR A 38 12.36 12.99 -17.36
N PHE A 39 12.60 13.25 -18.65
CA PHE A 39 11.54 13.46 -19.66
C PHE A 39 11.55 12.40 -20.76
N GLU A 40 12.68 11.74 -20.96
CA GLU A 40 12.85 10.70 -21.96
C GLU A 40 12.42 9.32 -21.44
N GLY A 41 11.94 8.49 -22.36
CA GLY A 41 11.52 7.13 -22.08
C GLY A 41 10.08 7.03 -21.59
N LYS A 42 9.57 5.80 -21.60
CA LYS A 42 8.21 5.47 -21.15
C LYS A 42 8.05 5.66 -19.65
N ARG A 43 9.10 5.35 -18.88
CA ARG A 43 9.16 5.49 -17.43
C ARG A 43 10.59 5.47 -16.92
N SER A 44 10.83 6.16 -15.81
CA SER A 44 12.11 6.22 -15.12
C SER A 44 11.90 6.23 -13.60
N GLY A 45 12.87 5.73 -12.84
CA GLY A 45 12.81 5.72 -11.38
C GLY A 45 14.16 5.39 -10.74
N GLU A 46 14.17 5.22 -9.40
CA GLU A 46 15.36 4.82 -8.62
C GLU A 46 16.60 5.70 -8.89
N GLY A 47 16.51 7.01 -8.62
CA GLY A 47 17.61 7.95 -8.81
C GLY A 47 18.50 8.09 -7.57
N TYR A 48 19.78 7.74 -7.67
CA TYR A 48 20.76 7.84 -6.58
C TYR A 48 21.90 8.80 -6.92
N PHE A 49 22.23 9.70 -5.99
CA PHE A 49 23.26 10.71 -6.18
C PHE A 49 24.68 10.14 -6.06
N SER A 50 25.63 10.75 -6.77
CA SER A 50 27.06 10.60 -6.46
C SER A 50 27.38 11.25 -5.12
N ALA A 51 28.49 10.85 -4.49
CA ALA A 51 28.88 11.35 -3.16
C ALA A 51 29.13 12.87 -3.11
N ASP A 52 29.48 13.49 -4.24
CA ASP A 52 29.62 14.94 -4.39
C ASP A 52 28.33 15.65 -4.82
N GLY A 53 27.25 14.89 -5.10
CA GLY A 53 25.96 15.40 -5.55
C GLY A 53 25.92 15.93 -6.99
N SER A 54 26.99 15.75 -7.77
CA SER A 54 27.07 16.27 -9.15
C SER A 54 26.39 15.38 -10.20
N LYS A 55 26.20 14.09 -9.90
CA LYS A 55 25.63 13.10 -10.81
C LYS A 55 24.49 12.33 -10.18
N LEU A 56 23.65 11.76 -11.03
CA LEU A 56 22.57 10.85 -10.65
C LEU A 56 22.63 9.58 -11.50
N VAL A 57 22.68 8.40 -10.86
CA VAL A 57 22.46 7.12 -11.54
C VAL A 57 21.00 6.72 -11.37
N PHE A 58 20.37 6.22 -12.43
CA PHE A 58 18.96 5.86 -12.39
C PHE A 58 18.58 4.82 -13.45
N GLN A 59 17.38 4.24 -13.33
CA GLN A 59 16.85 3.29 -14.30
C GLN A 59 15.79 3.92 -15.21
N SER A 60 15.80 3.56 -16.49
CA SER A 60 14.83 4.08 -17.47
C SER A 60 14.52 3.08 -18.59
N GLU A 61 13.24 3.01 -18.98
CA GLU A 61 12.77 2.30 -20.17
C GLU A 61 12.69 3.30 -21.33
N ARG A 62 13.80 3.49 -22.05
CA ARG A 62 13.88 4.48 -23.14
C ARG A 62 14.43 3.98 -24.47
N GLU A 63 14.93 2.74 -24.52
CA GLU A 63 15.47 2.14 -25.74
C GLU A 63 14.33 1.60 -26.63
N ALA A 64 14.44 1.81 -27.94
CA ALA A 64 13.39 1.43 -28.88
C ALA A 64 13.30 -0.09 -29.11
N ASP A 65 14.42 -0.81 -28.97
CA ASP A 65 14.59 -2.25 -29.21
C ASP A 65 14.82 -3.05 -27.92
N ASN A 66 14.74 -2.40 -26.75
CA ASN A 66 14.83 -3.06 -25.46
C ASN A 66 13.60 -2.73 -24.59
N PRO A 67 12.78 -3.73 -24.23
CA PRO A 67 11.58 -3.53 -23.42
C PRO A 67 11.86 -3.35 -21.92
N PHE A 68 13.10 -3.50 -21.47
CA PHE A 68 13.47 -3.50 -20.06
C PHE A 68 14.13 -2.20 -19.62
N TYR A 69 14.07 -1.92 -18.31
CA TYR A 69 14.88 -0.89 -17.69
C TYR A 69 16.36 -1.12 -18.00
N GLN A 70 17.04 -0.03 -18.35
CA GLN A 70 18.49 0.08 -18.47
C GLN A 70 19.00 1.16 -17.50
N ILE A 71 20.29 1.11 -17.16
CA ILE A 71 20.89 2.02 -16.18
C ILE A 71 21.60 3.16 -16.90
N TYR A 72 21.33 4.37 -16.44
CA TYR A 72 21.85 5.61 -16.98
C TYR A 72 22.54 6.44 -15.89
N LEU A 73 23.59 7.14 -16.28
CA LEU A 73 24.30 8.11 -15.47
C LEU A 73 24.08 9.50 -16.07
N MET A 74 23.54 10.42 -15.28
CA MET A 74 23.25 11.80 -15.66
C MET A 74 24.16 12.76 -14.89
N ASP A 75 24.74 13.73 -15.61
CA ASP A 75 25.33 14.93 -15.03
C ASP A 75 24.21 15.93 -14.69
N LEU A 76 24.11 16.35 -13.43
CA LEU A 76 23.02 17.21 -12.96
C LEU A 76 23.23 18.69 -13.32
N GLU A 77 24.43 19.08 -13.73
CA GLU A 77 24.73 20.44 -14.19
C GLU A 77 24.40 20.59 -15.68
N THR A 78 24.85 19.65 -16.52
CA THR A 78 24.64 19.74 -17.98
C THR A 78 23.37 19.06 -18.46
N GLY A 79 22.88 18.05 -17.72
CA GLY A 79 21.81 17.15 -18.15
C GLY A 79 22.28 16.03 -19.07
N ASP A 80 23.57 15.98 -19.40
CA ASP A 80 24.12 14.91 -20.24
C ASP A 80 23.90 13.55 -19.59
N THR A 81 23.35 12.62 -20.36
CA THR A 81 22.97 11.30 -19.87
C THR A 81 23.61 10.23 -20.74
N GLU A 82 24.32 9.28 -20.13
CA GLU A 82 24.87 8.11 -20.82
C GLU A 82 24.31 6.81 -20.26
N ARG A 83 24.09 5.82 -21.13
CA ARG A 83 23.77 4.45 -20.72
C ARG A 83 25.05 3.76 -20.25
N ILE A 84 25.04 3.22 -19.04
CA ILE A 84 26.17 2.47 -18.48
C ILE A 84 25.94 0.96 -18.46
N SER A 85 24.67 0.52 -18.50
CA SER A 85 24.36 -0.90 -18.66
C SER A 85 24.60 -1.39 -20.09
N PRO A 86 24.74 -2.72 -20.30
CA PRO A 86 25.06 -3.29 -21.61
C PRO A 86 24.04 -3.02 -22.73
N GLY A 87 22.81 -2.59 -22.40
CA GLY A 87 21.71 -2.47 -23.36
C GLY A 87 20.99 -3.77 -23.66
N MET A 88 21.32 -4.86 -22.94
CA MET A 88 20.64 -6.14 -23.03
C MET A 88 20.39 -6.73 -21.65
N GLY A 89 19.40 -7.61 -21.56
CA GLY A 89 18.98 -8.19 -20.28
C GLY A 89 18.24 -7.20 -19.40
N LYS A 90 17.67 -7.71 -18.31
CA LYS A 90 17.03 -6.87 -17.30
C LYS A 90 18.12 -6.21 -16.44
N THR A 91 17.84 -5.01 -15.93
CA THR A 91 18.74 -4.30 -15.01
C THR A 91 17.95 -3.61 -13.92
N THR A 92 18.57 -3.39 -12.75
CA THR A 92 17.94 -2.72 -11.62
C THR A 92 18.98 -2.18 -10.62
N CYS A 93 18.53 -1.32 -9.70
CA CYS A 93 19.19 -0.94 -8.45
C CYS A 93 20.67 -0.58 -8.60
N ALA A 94 20.93 0.58 -9.19
CA ALA A 94 22.28 1.05 -9.42
C ALA A 94 22.78 1.98 -8.31
N TRP A 95 24.10 2.06 -8.12
CA TRP A 95 24.71 2.91 -7.10
C TRP A 95 26.10 3.39 -7.49
N ILE A 96 26.39 4.68 -7.31
CA ILE A 96 27.72 5.25 -7.64
C ILE A 96 28.66 5.05 -6.45
N ASN A 97 29.83 4.45 -6.68
CA ASN A 97 30.86 4.33 -5.66
C ASN A 97 31.29 5.72 -5.15
N PRO A 98 31.62 5.89 -3.86
CA PRO A 98 32.07 7.19 -3.33
C PRO A 98 33.28 7.81 -4.04
N ASP A 99 34.08 7.01 -4.77
CA ASP A 99 35.17 7.52 -5.61
C ASP A 99 34.72 8.23 -6.90
N GLY A 100 33.44 8.14 -7.27
CA GLY A 100 32.83 8.74 -8.45
C GLY A 100 33.25 8.13 -9.79
N LYS A 101 33.99 7.01 -9.78
CA LYS A 101 34.57 6.35 -10.96
C LYS A 101 33.97 5.00 -11.26
N ARG A 102 33.24 4.42 -10.31
CA ARG A 102 32.64 3.08 -10.44
C ARG A 102 31.16 3.14 -10.14
N VAL A 103 30.37 2.33 -10.84
CA VAL A 103 28.92 2.25 -10.66
C VAL A 103 28.50 0.80 -10.55
N LEU A 104 27.86 0.45 -9.44
CA LEU A 104 27.22 -0.83 -9.20
C LEU A 104 25.87 -0.88 -9.91
N PHE A 105 25.47 -2.03 -10.44
CA PHE A 105 24.08 -2.33 -10.81
C PHE A 105 23.87 -3.83 -10.91
N ALA A 106 22.62 -4.30 -10.80
CA ALA A 106 22.29 -5.70 -10.99
C ALA A 106 21.76 -5.96 -12.40
N SER A 107 22.08 -7.12 -12.99
CA SER A 107 21.65 -7.45 -14.35
C SER A 107 21.62 -8.95 -14.67
N THR A 108 20.77 -9.33 -15.63
CA THR A 108 20.70 -10.67 -16.20
C THR A 108 21.45 -10.83 -17.53
N HIS A 109 22.29 -9.87 -17.92
CA HIS A 109 22.92 -9.90 -19.25
C HIS A 109 23.96 -11.03 -19.44
N SER A 110 24.43 -11.63 -18.35
CA SER A 110 25.31 -12.81 -18.37
C SER A 110 24.56 -14.11 -18.64
N ASP A 111 23.22 -14.12 -18.52
CA ASP A 111 22.39 -15.28 -18.84
C ASP A 111 22.53 -15.62 -20.35
N PRO A 112 22.92 -16.86 -20.71
CA PRO A 112 22.94 -17.31 -22.10
C PRO A 112 21.60 -17.13 -22.83
N GLN A 113 20.47 -17.08 -22.11
CA GLN A 113 19.12 -16.88 -22.65
C GLN A 113 18.69 -15.41 -22.70
N SER A 114 19.48 -14.47 -22.16
CA SER A 114 19.09 -13.07 -21.97
C SER A 114 18.54 -12.41 -23.23
N LYS A 115 19.23 -12.59 -24.38
CA LYS A 115 18.81 -12.06 -25.68
C LYS A 115 17.50 -12.67 -26.16
N THR A 116 17.37 -13.99 -26.04
CA THR A 116 16.15 -14.72 -26.45
C THR A 116 14.95 -14.27 -25.62
N LEU A 117 15.11 -14.13 -24.31
CA LEU A 117 14.06 -13.65 -23.40
C LEU A 117 13.67 -12.20 -23.70
N GLN A 118 14.65 -11.33 -23.98
CA GLN A 118 14.41 -9.95 -24.39
C GLN A 118 13.61 -9.87 -25.69
N GLU A 119 13.99 -10.62 -26.72
CA GLU A 119 13.25 -10.66 -27.99
C GLU A 119 11.82 -11.19 -27.81
N ALA A 120 11.63 -12.20 -26.97
CA ALA A 120 10.32 -12.75 -26.67
C ALA A 120 9.41 -11.71 -25.99
N GLU A 121 9.91 -11.03 -24.95
CA GLU A 121 9.19 -9.95 -24.27
C GLU A 121 8.88 -8.80 -25.22
N PHE A 122 9.83 -8.40 -26.07
CA PHE A 122 9.63 -7.33 -27.03
C PHE A 122 8.49 -7.65 -28.01
N LYS A 123 8.47 -8.87 -28.56
CA LYS A 123 7.39 -9.36 -29.43
C LYS A 123 6.06 -9.45 -28.69
N GLU A 124 6.06 -9.89 -27.44
CA GLU A 124 4.85 -9.99 -26.63
C GLU A 124 4.24 -8.60 -26.37
N ARG A 125 5.04 -7.62 -25.92
CA ARG A 125 4.55 -6.25 -25.72
C ARG A 125 4.08 -5.59 -27.00
N ALA A 126 4.74 -5.86 -28.13
CA ALA A 126 4.32 -5.37 -29.44
C ALA A 126 2.95 -5.93 -29.88
N SER A 127 2.53 -7.09 -29.37
CA SER A 127 1.23 -7.70 -29.67
C SER A 127 0.04 -7.02 -28.98
N GLY A 128 0.27 -6.02 -28.12
CA GLY A 128 -0.77 -5.32 -27.36
C GLY A 128 -1.26 -6.09 -26.11
N ARG A 129 -0.73 -7.29 -25.85
CA ARG A 129 -0.97 -8.01 -24.58
C ARG A 129 -0.17 -7.35 -23.46
N VAL A 130 -0.83 -6.51 -22.65
CA VAL A 130 -0.22 -5.93 -21.45
C VAL A 130 -0.36 -6.91 -20.30
N LYS A 131 0.71 -7.62 -19.96
CA LYS A 131 0.80 -8.34 -18.69
C LYS A 131 0.78 -7.33 -17.54
N ARG A 132 0.07 -7.66 -16.45
CA ARG A 132 0.18 -6.92 -15.20
C ARG A 132 1.64 -6.92 -14.76
N TYR A 133 2.17 -5.75 -14.41
CA TYR A 133 3.53 -5.62 -13.93
C TYR A 133 3.74 -6.53 -12.71
N SER A 134 4.71 -7.43 -12.83
CA SER A 134 5.22 -8.35 -11.82
C SER A 134 6.72 -8.18 -11.82
N TRP A 135 7.33 -8.01 -10.65
CA TRP A 135 8.78 -8.03 -10.56
C TRP A 135 9.25 -9.48 -10.55
N ASP A 136 10.02 -9.86 -11.57
CA ASP A 136 10.54 -11.22 -11.68
C ASP A 136 11.88 -11.33 -10.97
N TYR A 137 11.94 -12.20 -9.97
CA TYR A 137 13.19 -12.58 -9.30
C TYR A 137 13.91 -13.64 -10.13
N ASP A 138 14.40 -13.23 -11.30
CA ASP A 138 15.15 -14.10 -12.22
C ASP A 138 16.43 -14.64 -11.57
N GLU A 139 16.75 -15.90 -11.84
CA GLU A 139 17.80 -16.66 -11.14
C GLU A 139 19.22 -16.39 -11.66
N HIS A 140 19.33 -15.47 -12.62
CA HIS A 140 20.58 -15.07 -13.26
C HIS A 140 20.88 -13.59 -13.04
N TYR A 141 20.31 -13.00 -11.99
CA TYR A 141 20.68 -11.65 -11.59
C TYR A 141 22.00 -11.70 -10.84
N ASP A 142 23.01 -11.07 -11.43
CA ASP A 142 24.30 -10.81 -10.81
C ASP A 142 24.50 -9.31 -10.62
N ILE A 143 25.36 -8.95 -9.67
CA ILE A 143 25.80 -7.58 -9.42
C ILE A 143 27.07 -7.30 -10.20
N PHE A 144 27.06 -6.22 -10.98
CA PHE A 144 28.17 -5.77 -11.82
C PHE A 144 28.68 -4.40 -11.38
N GLU A 145 29.96 -4.16 -11.61
CA GLU A 145 30.62 -2.87 -11.47
C GLU A 145 31.02 -2.35 -12.85
N TYR A 146 30.63 -1.12 -13.17
CA TYR A 146 31.01 -0.38 -14.36
C TYR A 146 32.06 0.68 -14.00
N ASP A 147 33.19 0.70 -14.70
CA ASP A 147 34.21 1.75 -14.58
C ASP A 147 33.94 2.87 -15.59
N THR A 148 33.72 4.10 -15.12
CA THR A 148 33.29 5.22 -15.97
C THR A 148 34.39 5.75 -16.90
N GLY A 149 35.66 5.42 -16.64
CA GLY A 149 36.79 5.87 -17.47
C GLY A 149 37.09 4.90 -18.61
N SER A 150 37.32 3.64 -18.27
CA SER A 150 37.61 2.55 -19.20
C SER A 150 36.38 1.97 -19.88
N LYS A 151 35.18 2.23 -19.31
CA LYS A 151 33.90 1.64 -19.71
C LYS A 151 33.85 0.11 -19.56
N ALA A 152 34.74 -0.45 -18.75
CA ALA A 152 34.81 -1.88 -18.49
C ALA A 152 33.71 -2.32 -17.50
N LEU A 153 33.19 -3.53 -17.71
CA LEU A 153 32.27 -4.20 -16.79
C LEU A 153 32.99 -5.34 -16.08
N LYS A 154 32.80 -5.42 -14.76
CA LYS A 154 33.27 -6.51 -13.91
C LYS A 154 32.08 -7.14 -13.20
N ASN A 155 31.94 -8.46 -13.29
CA ASN A 155 30.96 -9.16 -12.48
C ASN A 155 31.49 -9.36 -11.04
N LEU A 156 30.67 -9.07 -10.03
CA LEU A 156 31.01 -9.19 -8.61
C LEU A 156 30.38 -10.41 -7.95
N THR A 157 29.28 -10.94 -8.49
CA THR A 157 28.60 -12.13 -7.98
C THR A 157 28.54 -13.21 -9.05
N HIS A 158 28.45 -14.47 -8.64
CA HIS A 158 28.48 -15.63 -9.54
C HIS A 158 27.59 -16.76 -8.99
N THR A 159 26.43 -16.40 -8.47
CA THR A 159 25.54 -17.32 -7.75
C THR A 159 24.18 -17.39 -8.41
N ILE A 160 23.58 -18.59 -8.43
CA ILE A 160 22.19 -18.73 -8.89
C ILE A 160 21.28 -18.04 -7.88
N GLY A 161 20.35 -17.24 -8.40
CA GLY A 161 19.40 -16.48 -7.63
C GLY A 161 19.30 -15.04 -8.11
N TYR A 162 18.73 -14.22 -7.24
CA TYR A 162 18.51 -12.81 -7.46
C TYR A 162 19.47 -11.99 -6.60
N ASP A 163 20.67 -11.68 -7.09
CA ASP A 163 21.57 -10.73 -6.43
C ASP A 163 21.31 -9.32 -6.96
N ALA A 164 20.66 -8.48 -6.16
CA ALA A 164 20.34 -7.11 -6.55
C ALA A 164 20.13 -6.18 -5.35
N GLU A 165 19.50 -5.03 -5.58
CA GLU A 165 19.21 -4.03 -4.54
C GLU A 165 20.48 -3.58 -3.80
N GLY A 166 21.59 -3.45 -4.54
CA GLY A 166 22.93 -3.23 -3.99
C GLY A 166 23.29 -1.76 -3.79
N ALA A 167 24.01 -1.46 -2.71
CA ALA A 167 24.58 -0.14 -2.42
C ALA A 167 25.99 -0.24 -1.82
N TYR A 168 26.87 0.72 -2.14
CA TYR A 168 28.21 0.81 -1.53
C TYR A 168 28.12 1.43 -0.12
N SER A 169 29.03 1.02 0.77
CA SER A 169 29.28 1.73 2.02
C SER A 169 29.84 3.15 1.75
N PRO A 170 29.68 4.10 2.68
CA PRO A 170 30.17 5.47 2.49
C PRO A 170 31.69 5.58 2.29
N ASP A 171 32.46 4.61 2.80
CA ASP A 171 33.91 4.52 2.58
C ASP A 171 34.29 3.73 1.32
N GLY A 172 33.31 3.20 0.58
CA GLY A 172 33.47 2.49 -0.68
C GLY A 172 34.09 1.10 -0.58
N LYS A 173 34.28 0.55 0.63
CA LYS A 173 34.96 -0.74 0.86
C LYS A 173 34.04 -1.94 0.92
N LYS A 174 32.75 -1.73 1.19
CA LYS A 174 31.74 -2.78 1.30
C LYS A 174 30.59 -2.52 0.34
N ILE A 175 29.87 -3.58 0.01
CA ILE A 175 28.52 -3.50 -0.54
C ILE A 175 27.53 -4.16 0.42
N VAL A 176 26.30 -3.67 0.43
CA VAL A 176 25.13 -4.34 1.01
C VAL A 176 24.15 -4.61 -0.14
N PHE A 177 23.48 -5.75 -0.14
CA PHE A 177 22.59 -6.15 -1.21
C PHE A 177 21.56 -7.17 -0.73
N ALA A 178 20.50 -7.39 -1.50
CA ALA A 178 19.49 -8.41 -1.23
C ALA A 178 19.72 -9.64 -2.10
N SER A 179 19.53 -10.83 -1.54
CA SER A 179 19.75 -12.09 -2.25
C SER A 179 18.90 -13.25 -1.74
N ASN A 180 18.47 -14.13 -2.64
CA ASN A 180 17.86 -15.43 -2.32
C ASN A 180 18.80 -16.62 -2.60
N ARG A 181 20.11 -16.39 -2.77
CA ARG A 181 21.12 -17.42 -3.11
C ARG A 181 21.08 -18.66 -2.22
N GLN A 182 20.73 -18.50 -0.93
CA GLN A 182 20.72 -19.62 0.00
C GLN A 182 19.63 -20.65 -0.32
N ALA A 183 18.57 -20.25 -1.03
CA ALA A 183 17.56 -21.18 -1.53
C ALA A 183 18.11 -22.13 -2.60
N TYR A 184 19.23 -21.78 -3.25
CA TYR A 184 19.85 -22.54 -4.34
C TYR A 184 21.14 -23.26 -3.91
N GLU A 185 21.85 -22.76 -2.90
CA GLU A 185 23.13 -23.32 -2.43
C GLU A 185 22.98 -24.47 -1.41
N GLY A 186 21.79 -24.65 -0.83
CA GLY A 186 21.54 -25.58 0.28
C GLY A 186 20.48 -26.65 0.00
N LYS A 187 20.31 -27.57 0.96
CA LYS A 187 19.18 -28.50 0.96
C LYS A 187 17.97 -27.82 1.59
N LEU A 188 16.96 -27.52 0.78
CA LEU A 188 15.66 -27.05 1.24
C LEU A 188 14.83 -28.19 1.84
N SER A 189 13.88 -27.85 2.70
CA SER A 189 12.80 -28.76 3.06
C SER A 189 11.92 -29.02 1.83
N ASP A 190 11.15 -30.12 1.82
CA ASP A 190 10.24 -30.39 0.69
C ASP A 190 9.22 -29.25 0.50
N ALA A 191 8.75 -28.65 1.61
CA ALA A 191 7.83 -27.51 1.57
C ALA A 191 8.48 -26.26 0.98
N ASP A 192 9.72 -25.94 1.37
CA ASP A 192 10.45 -24.79 0.85
C ASP A 192 10.85 -24.99 -0.62
N ALA A 193 11.17 -26.22 -1.02
CA ALA A 193 11.46 -26.55 -2.41
C ALA A 193 10.24 -26.36 -3.32
N GLU A 194 9.04 -26.71 -2.86
CA GLU A 194 7.80 -26.38 -3.59
C GLU A 194 7.51 -24.88 -3.56
N ARG A 195 7.77 -24.20 -2.44
CA ARG A 195 7.57 -22.75 -2.31
C ARG A 195 8.46 -21.96 -3.26
N LEU A 196 9.74 -22.32 -3.40
CA LEU A 196 10.68 -21.65 -4.30
C LEU A 196 10.19 -21.62 -5.77
N LYS A 197 9.40 -22.61 -6.20
CA LYS A 197 8.86 -22.66 -7.57
C LYS A 197 7.80 -21.58 -7.84
N ILE A 198 7.13 -21.07 -6.80
CA ILE A 198 5.99 -20.15 -6.93
C ILE A 198 6.20 -18.80 -6.23
N ASP A 199 7.12 -18.71 -5.27
CA ASP A 199 7.34 -17.54 -4.42
C ASP A 199 8.84 -17.39 -4.10
N LYS A 200 9.63 -16.98 -5.11
CA LYS A 200 11.09 -16.83 -4.99
C LYS A 200 11.52 -15.74 -4.01
N GLN A 201 10.67 -14.72 -3.83
CA GLN A 201 10.96 -13.57 -2.96
C GLN A 201 10.87 -13.93 -1.48
N TYR A 202 10.14 -15.00 -1.11
CA TYR A 202 10.08 -15.50 0.26
C TYR A 202 11.45 -15.85 0.87
N PHE A 203 12.46 -16.08 0.03
CA PHE A 203 13.81 -16.47 0.46
C PHE A 203 14.82 -15.31 0.42
N MET A 204 14.35 -14.09 0.14
CA MET A 204 15.20 -12.92 -0.01
C MET A 204 15.65 -12.38 1.34
N GLU A 205 16.96 -12.16 1.44
CA GLU A 205 17.64 -11.78 2.67
C GLU A 205 18.70 -10.72 2.39
N ILE A 206 19.12 -9.99 3.43
CA ILE A 206 20.16 -8.97 3.33
C ILE A 206 21.53 -9.61 3.51
N TYR A 207 22.47 -9.23 2.64
CA TYR A 207 23.85 -9.65 2.64
C TYR A 207 24.79 -8.44 2.59
N THR A 208 26.02 -8.64 3.04
CA THR A 208 27.14 -7.72 2.79
C THR A 208 28.31 -8.48 2.17
N ALA A 209 29.15 -7.77 1.42
CA ALA A 209 30.41 -8.28 0.88
C ALA A 209 31.45 -7.14 0.84
N ASP A 210 32.71 -7.49 0.60
CA ASP A 210 33.70 -6.51 0.16
C ASP A 210 33.31 -5.93 -1.20
N ALA A 211 33.74 -4.70 -1.47
CA ALA A 211 33.45 -3.98 -2.70
C ALA A 211 33.92 -4.71 -3.97
N ASP A 212 34.81 -5.69 -3.84
CA ASP A 212 35.27 -6.53 -4.95
C ASP A 212 34.43 -7.81 -5.16
N GLY A 213 33.42 -8.05 -4.31
CA GLY A 213 32.53 -9.22 -4.32
C GLY A 213 32.94 -10.33 -3.34
N SER A 214 34.11 -10.23 -2.69
CA SER A 214 34.58 -11.26 -1.76
C SER A 214 33.98 -11.14 -0.35
N ASN A 215 34.22 -12.14 0.50
CA ASN A 215 33.81 -12.14 1.91
C ASN A 215 32.30 -11.89 2.15
N VAL A 216 31.46 -12.54 1.35
CA VAL A 216 29.99 -12.48 1.47
C VAL A 216 29.52 -12.99 2.83
N LYS A 217 28.63 -12.24 3.47
CA LYS A 217 28.02 -12.54 4.77
C LYS A 217 26.52 -12.24 4.76
N ARG A 218 25.70 -13.22 5.16
CA ARG A 218 24.25 -13.06 5.38
C ARG A 218 24.00 -12.31 6.70
N LEU A 219 23.10 -11.32 6.68
CA LEU A 219 22.78 -10.46 7.83
C LEU A 219 21.39 -10.73 8.42
N THR A 220 20.44 -11.22 7.62
CA THR A 220 19.07 -11.56 8.04
C THR A 220 18.76 -13.02 7.74
N ASN A 221 17.83 -13.64 8.48
CA ASN A 221 17.51 -15.05 8.35
C ASN A 221 16.08 -15.40 8.79
N VAL A 222 15.10 -14.56 8.46
CA VAL A 222 13.72 -14.71 8.93
C VAL A 222 12.77 -15.05 7.78
N PRO A 223 11.73 -15.86 8.03
CA PRO A 223 10.68 -16.11 7.04
C PRO A 223 10.07 -14.83 6.47
N GLY A 224 9.95 -14.76 5.15
CA GLY A 224 9.47 -13.58 4.44
C GLY A 224 10.58 -12.91 3.64
N TYR A 225 10.27 -11.75 3.10
CA TYR A 225 11.16 -11.02 2.20
C TYR A 225 11.82 -9.84 2.91
N ASP A 226 13.14 -9.85 3.05
CA ASP A 226 13.94 -8.67 3.34
C ASP A 226 14.60 -8.11 2.06
N GLY A 227 14.47 -6.80 1.82
CA GLY A 227 15.01 -6.15 0.61
C GLY A 227 15.28 -4.66 0.72
N GLY A 228 15.96 -4.10 -0.28
CA GLY A 228 16.29 -2.68 -0.43
C GLY A 228 17.16 -2.13 0.69
N PRO A 229 18.32 -2.76 0.98
CA PRO A 229 19.19 -2.30 2.03
C PRO A 229 20.00 -1.06 1.61
N PHE A 230 20.15 -0.09 2.52
CA PHE A 230 21.04 1.05 2.34
C PHE A 230 21.84 1.33 3.61
N PHE A 231 23.10 1.74 3.46
CA PHE A 231 23.90 2.21 4.58
C PHE A 231 23.46 3.63 5.02
N SER A 232 23.61 3.93 6.31
CA SER A 232 23.63 5.30 6.81
C SER A 232 24.86 6.05 6.30
N ALA A 233 24.82 7.39 6.27
CA ALA A 233 25.92 8.21 5.76
C ALA A 233 27.25 8.04 6.51
N ASP A 234 27.20 7.64 7.78
CA ASP A 234 28.36 7.31 8.61
C ASP A 234 28.80 5.83 8.49
N GLY A 235 28.03 5.01 7.76
CA GLY A 235 28.26 3.58 7.57
C GLY A 235 28.02 2.72 8.80
N SER A 236 27.50 3.27 9.90
CA SER A 236 27.32 2.54 11.16
C SER A 236 26.08 1.65 11.15
N ARG A 237 25.07 2.00 10.35
CA ARG A 237 23.79 1.29 10.26
C ARG A 237 23.39 0.97 8.83
N ILE A 238 22.48 0.00 8.72
CA ILE A 238 21.78 -0.39 7.48
C ILE A 238 20.27 -0.26 7.74
N CYS A 239 19.52 0.31 6.80
CA CYS A 239 18.05 0.27 6.79
C CYS A 239 17.56 -0.63 5.65
N TRP A 240 16.42 -1.30 5.83
CA TRP A 240 15.78 -2.13 4.81
C TRP A 240 14.27 -2.25 5.05
N ARG A 241 13.55 -2.82 4.08
CA ARG A 241 12.14 -3.23 4.26
C ARG A 241 12.07 -4.72 4.60
N ARG A 242 11.17 -5.08 5.52
CA ARG A 242 10.83 -6.47 5.85
C ARG A 242 9.36 -6.71 5.62
N PHE A 243 9.03 -7.69 4.80
CA PHE A 243 7.66 -8.17 4.63
C PHE A 243 7.29 -9.14 5.76
N ASP A 244 5.99 -9.21 6.06
CA ASP A 244 5.47 -10.35 6.80
C ASP A 244 5.57 -11.65 5.98
N GLU A 245 5.42 -12.80 6.65
CA GLU A 245 5.54 -14.13 6.03
C GLU A 245 4.54 -14.36 4.87
N LYS A 246 3.44 -13.60 4.87
CA LYS A 246 2.36 -13.67 3.87
C LYS A 246 2.59 -12.71 2.69
N GLY A 247 3.58 -11.83 2.77
CA GLY A 247 3.84 -10.79 1.78
C GLY A 247 2.78 -9.66 1.73
N MET A 248 1.96 -9.51 2.77
CA MET A 248 0.80 -8.61 2.78
C MET A 248 1.14 -7.21 3.27
N THR A 249 2.04 -7.12 4.25
CA THR A 249 2.50 -5.85 4.84
C THR A 249 4.03 -5.81 4.83
N ALA A 250 4.59 -4.61 4.86
CA ALA A 250 6.03 -4.40 4.96
C ALA A 250 6.34 -3.25 5.92
N GLU A 251 7.37 -3.42 6.72
CA GLU A 251 7.80 -2.45 7.71
C GLU A 251 9.28 -2.09 7.52
N ILE A 252 9.66 -0.91 7.99
CA ILE A 252 11.04 -0.42 7.93
C ILE A 252 11.81 -0.90 9.14
N TRP A 253 13.01 -1.40 8.90
CA TRP A 253 13.91 -1.89 9.94
C TRP A 253 15.29 -1.27 9.80
N THR A 254 16.05 -1.28 10.90
CA THR A 254 17.46 -0.88 10.94
C THR A 254 18.30 -1.86 11.73
N MET A 255 19.60 -1.93 11.43
CA MET A 255 20.58 -2.80 12.08
C MET A 255 21.95 -2.12 12.05
N LYS A 256 22.91 -2.59 12.87
CA LYS A 256 24.31 -2.23 12.69
C LYS A 256 24.87 -2.87 11.43
N ALA A 257 25.91 -2.26 10.86
CA ALA A 257 26.55 -2.76 9.63
C ALA A 257 27.09 -4.20 9.73
N ASP A 258 27.30 -4.73 10.94
CA ASP A 258 27.71 -6.12 11.16
C ASP A 258 26.54 -7.14 11.21
N GLY A 259 25.29 -6.66 11.14
CA GLY A 259 24.06 -7.45 11.21
C GLY A 259 23.39 -7.49 12.58
N SER A 260 24.05 -7.00 13.63
CA SER A 260 23.51 -6.98 14.99
C SER A 260 22.53 -5.81 15.22
N ASP A 261 21.81 -5.82 16.35
CA ASP A 261 20.94 -4.70 16.76
C ASP A 261 19.77 -4.41 15.78
N GLN A 262 19.17 -5.47 15.21
CA GLN A 262 18.00 -5.35 14.35
C GLN A 262 16.81 -4.76 15.13
N THR A 263 16.30 -3.63 14.65
CA THR A 263 15.23 -2.85 15.29
C THR A 263 14.18 -2.49 14.26
N GLN A 264 12.91 -2.81 14.57
CA GLN A 264 11.76 -2.38 13.77
C GLN A 264 11.47 -0.90 14.04
N ILE A 265 11.44 -0.10 12.97
CA ILE A 265 11.20 1.35 13.04
C ILE A 265 9.73 1.70 12.86
N THR A 266 9.02 1.02 11.95
CA THR A 266 7.60 1.28 11.68
C THR A 266 6.71 0.11 12.09
N LYS A 267 5.47 0.42 12.46
CA LYS A 267 4.41 -0.54 12.85
C LYS A 267 3.06 -0.04 12.33
N LEU A 268 2.98 0.14 11.01
CA LEU A 268 1.86 0.77 10.34
C LEU A 268 0.80 -0.22 9.85
N GLY A 269 1.14 -1.50 9.72
CA GLY A 269 0.24 -2.50 9.13
C GLY A 269 -0.09 -2.20 7.66
N ALA A 270 0.81 -1.47 7.00
CA ALA A 270 0.71 -1.02 5.62
C ALA A 270 1.93 -1.52 4.82
N MET A 271 2.00 -1.21 3.54
CA MET A 271 3.17 -1.49 2.69
C MET A 271 4.19 -0.36 2.83
N SER A 272 5.14 -0.48 3.74
CA SER A 272 6.22 0.50 3.94
C SER A 272 7.53 -0.01 3.35
N TRP A 273 8.12 0.76 2.42
CA TRP A 273 9.26 0.31 1.63
C TRP A 273 10.16 1.44 1.14
N ALA A 274 11.27 1.08 0.49
CA ALA A 274 12.33 1.98 0.02
C ALA A 274 12.78 3.01 1.08
N PRO A 275 13.22 2.56 2.27
CA PRO A 275 13.72 3.47 3.29
C PRO A 275 15.07 4.05 2.89
N TYR A 276 15.30 5.31 3.25
CA TYR A 276 16.57 6.00 3.03
C TYR A 276 16.90 6.92 4.21
N PHE A 277 18.13 6.89 4.70
CA PHE A 277 18.55 7.79 5.78
C PHE A 277 18.71 9.22 5.26
N HIS A 278 18.28 10.20 6.06
CA HIS A 278 18.81 11.55 5.89
C HIS A 278 20.31 11.57 6.23
N PRO A 279 21.16 12.37 5.54
CA PRO A 279 22.60 12.41 5.82
C PRO A 279 22.99 12.76 7.26
N SER A 280 22.10 13.41 8.03
CA SER A 280 22.33 13.66 9.46
C SER A 280 22.26 12.39 10.33
N GLY A 281 21.63 11.32 9.84
CA GLY A 281 21.38 10.09 10.58
C GLY A 281 20.25 10.17 11.61
N ASP A 282 19.60 11.32 11.77
CA ASP A 282 18.56 11.53 12.79
C ASP A 282 17.21 10.87 12.44
N TYR A 283 16.93 10.70 11.15
CA TYR A 283 15.66 10.16 10.66
C TYR A 283 15.81 9.47 9.29
N LEU A 284 14.79 8.72 8.91
CA LEU A 284 14.64 8.11 7.60
C LEU A 284 13.46 8.71 6.86
N ILE A 285 13.51 8.66 5.54
CA ILE A 285 12.36 8.81 4.65
C ILE A 285 12.01 7.45 4.05
N PHE A 286 10.75 7.17 3.79
CA PHE A 286 10.28 5.91 3.20
C PHE A 286 8.97 6.13 2.44
N THR A 287 8.59 5.14 1.65
CA THR A 287 7.34 5.12 0.87
C THR A 287 6.31 4.27 1.60
N THR A 288 5.05 4.71 1.73
CA THR A 288 3.98 3.88 2.30
C THR A 288 2.61 4.11 1.65
N ASN A 289 1.79 3.06 1.64
CA ASN A 289 0.39 3.13 1.18
C ASN A 289 -0.62 3.35 2.31
N LEU A 290 -0.17 3.95 3.43
CA LEU A 290 -0.99 4.22 4.62
C LEU A 290 -2.27 5.01 4.31
N ASN A 291 -2.27 5.81 3.23
CA ASN A 291 -3.43 6.61 2.81
C ASN A 291 -4.29 5.97 1.71
N GLY A 292 -4.04 4.71 1.34
CA GLY A 292 -4.89 3.98 0.39
C GLY A 292 -4.10 2.96 -0.41
N PHE A 293 -4.73 1.84 -0.77
CA PHE A 293 -4.05 0.70 -1.41
C PHE A 293 -3.26 1.08 -2.69
N ALA A 294 -3.80 2.00 -3.49
CA ALA A 294 -3.18 2.49 -4.72
C ALA A 294 -2.50 3.87 -4.56
N ASN A 295 -2.48 4.43 -3.33
CA ASN A 295 -1.88 5.73 -3.05
C ASN A 295 -0.62 5.57 -2.21
N PHE A 296 0.55 5.66 -2.85
CA PHE A 296 1.85 5.60 -2.19
C PHE A 296 2.41 7.01 -2.02
N GLU A 297 2.81 7.33 -0.79
CA GLU A 297 3.29 8.65 -0.41
C GLU A 297 4.59 8.53 0.39
N LEU A 298 5.37 9.61 0.41
CA LEU A 298 6.59 9.72 1.18
C LEU A 298 6.29 10.11 2.62
N TYR A 299 7.00 9.48 3.56
CA TYR A 299 6.90 9.73 4.99
C TYR A 299 8.30 9.76 5.62
N ILE A 300 8.49 10.58 6.65
CA ILE A 300 9.70 10.55 7.49
C ILE A 300 9.41 9.97 8.87
N VAL A 301 10.41 9.32 9.47
CA VAL A 301 10.33 8.76 10.82
C VAL A 301 11.68 8.86 11.53
N ASP A 302 11.65 9.13 12.84
CA ASP A 302 12.84 9.16 13.69
C ASP A 302 13.65 7.86 13.55
N ALA A 303 14.99 7.98 13.45
CA ALA A 303 15.86 6.83 13.16
C ALA A 303 15.96 5.82 14.31
N LYS A 304 15.46 6.17 15.49
CA LYS A 304 15.32 5.26 16.64
C LYS A 304 13.91 4.69 16.75
N GLY A 305 12.99 5.05 15.85
CA GLY A 305 11.59 4.63 15.88
C GLY A 305 10.80 5.20 17.06
N SER A 306 11.24 6.32 17.63
CA SER A 306 10.69 6.86 18.89
C SER A 306 9.44 7.74 18.75
N GLY A 307 8.90 7.89 17.54
CA GLY A 307 7.72 8.71 17.24
C GLY A 307 6.92 8.22 16.03
N GLN A 308 5.72 8.78 15.86
CA GLN A 308 4.89 8.48 14.70
C GLN A 308 5.51 9.03 13.41
N PRO A 309 5.41 8.31 12.28
CA PRO A 309 5.82 8.84 10.98
C PRO A 309 5.03 10.08 10.58
N VAL A 310 5.69 10.95 9.82
CA VAL A 310 5.19 12.26 9.39
C VAL A 310 5.12 12.27 7.86
N ARG A 311 3.95 12.61 7.28
CA ARG A 311 3.71 12.60 5.83
C ARG A 311 4.43 13.76 5.13
N VAL A 312 5.05 13.50 4.00
CA VAL A 312 5.82 14.49 3.22
C VAL A 312 5.09 14.88 1.94
N THR A 313 4.63 13.92 1.14
CA THR A 313 3.94 14.17 -0.13
C THR A 313 2.44 13.96 -0.01
N PHE A 314 1.68 14.64 -0.87
CA PHE A 314 0.22 14.66 -0.83
C PHE A 314 -0.40 14.49 -2.23
N THR A 315 0.32 13.83 -3.14
CA THR A 315 -0.08 13.68 -4.55
C THR A 315 -0.66 12.29 -4.79
N ASP A 316 -1.94 12.24 -5.14
CA ASP A 316 -2.62 10.98 -5.46
C ASP A 316 -1.85 10.14 -6.49
N GLY A 317 -1.72 8.85 -6.21
CA GLY A 317 -1.09 7.88 -7.09
C GLY A 317 0.20 7.32 -6.49
N PHE A 318 1.33 7.61 -7.14
CA PHE A 318 2.62 7.05 -6.72
C PHE A 318 3.64 8.15 -6.52
N ASP A 319 4.05 8.37 -5.28
CA ASP A 319 5.29 9.03 -4.89
C ASP A 319 6.11 8.02 -4.06
N GLY A 320 7.29 7.66 -4.54
CA GLY A 320 8.11 6.62 -3.90
C GLY A 320 9.58 6.65 -4.29
N LEU A 321 10.34 5.71 -3.74
CA LEU A 321 11.79 5.57 -3.97
C LEU A 321 12.57 6.88 -3.65
N PRO A 322 12.39 7.45 -2.43
CA PRO A 322 12.99 8.72 -2.05
C PRO A 322 14.50 8.60 -1.77
N VAL A 323 15.27 9.60 -2.16
CA VAL A 323 16.72 9.68 -1.93
C VAL A 323 17.12 11.13 -1.64
N PHE A 324 17.81 11.38 -0.53
CA PHE A 324 18.36 12.69 -0.21
C PHE A 324 19.66 12.95 -0.97
N SER A 325 19.94 14.21 -1.34
CA SER A 325 21.28 14.60 -1.78
C SER A 325 22.29 14.44 -0.64
N PRO A 326 23.59 14.23 -0.93
CA PRO A 326 24.61 14.02 0.10
C PRO A 326 24.73 15.17 1.12
N ASP A 327 24.40 16.39 0.69
CA ASP A 327 24.39 17.58 1.55
C ASP A 327 23.09 17.76 2.36
N GLY A 328 22.10 16.88 2.16
CA GLY A 328 20.80 16.91 2.83
C GLY A 328 19.87 18.03 2.39
N LYS A 329 20.20 18.78 1.33
CA LYS A 329 19.43 19.97 0.90
C LYS A 329 18.40 19.69 -0.19
N LYS A 330 18.43 18.52 -0.82
CA LYS A 330 17.50 18.15 -1.88
C LYS A 330 16.94 16.76 -1.65
N LEU A 331 15.73 16.55 -2.14
CA LEU A 331 15.10 15.25 -2.22
C LEU A 331 14.84 14.90 -3.69
N CYS A 332 15.24 13.70 -4.08
CA CYS A 332 14.92 13.05 -5.35
C CYS A 332 13.90 11.93 -5.08
N TRP A 333 12.89 11.76 -5.92
CA TRP A 333 11.93 10.65 -5.81
C TRP A 333 11.31 10.30 -7.16
N THR A 334 10.70 9.12 -7.24
CA THR A 334 9.93 8.68 -8.40
C THR A 334 8.46 9.03 -8.21
N SER A 335 7.86 9.70 -9.20
CA SER A 335 6.46 10.12 -9.14
C SER A 335 5.68 9.79 -10.41
N GLY A 336 4.42 9.39 -10.23
CA GLY A 336 3.41 9.23 -11.29
C GLY A 336 2.70 10.52 -11.68
N ARG A 337 3.12 11.69 -11.15
CA ARG A 337 2.44 13.00 -11.34
C ARG A 337 2.45 13.57 -12.77
N THR A 338 2.93 12.80 -13.76
CA THR A 338 2.89 13.21 -15.17
C THR A 338 1.47 13.12 -15.73
N ALA A 339 1.18 13.88 -16.80
CA ALA A 339 -0.16 13.97 -17.43
C ALA A 339 -0.69 12.66 -18.06
N GLY A 340 0.03 11.54 -17.92
CA GLY A 340 -0.40 10.21 -18.35
C GLY A 340 -0.12 9.10 -17.33
N GLY A 341 0.23 9.44 -16.08
CA GLY A 341 0.53 8.49 -15.01
C GLY A 341 1.85 7.74 -15.15
N ALA A 342 2.69 8.09 -16.13
CA ALA A 342 4.01 7.50 -16.30
C ALA A 342 4.93 7.94 -15.16
N SER A 343 5.59 6.96 -14.53
CA SER A 343 6.57 7.24 -13.47
C SER A 343 7.81 7.92 -14.03
N GLN A 344 8.17 9.06 -13.44
CA GLN A 344 9.39 9.80 -13.76
C GLN A 344 10.07 10.29 -12.48
N ILE A 345 11.32 10.71 -12.59
CA ILE A 345 12.10 11.21 -11.45
C ILE A 345 11.86 12.71 -11.29
N TYR A 346 11.64 13.13 -10.04
CA TYR A 346 11.46 14.51 -9.62
C TYR A 346 12.52 14.87 -8.59
N ILE A 347 12.85 16.16 -8.52
CA ILE A 347 13.76 16.73 -7.55
C ILE A 347 13.18 18.02 -6.96
N ALA A 348 13.41 18.25 -5.68
CA ALA A 348 13.01 19.47 -4.97
C ALA A 348 14.06 19.86 -3.91
N ASP A 349 14.04 21.13 -3.50
CA ASP A 349 14.75 21.60 -2.31
C ASP A 349 14.05 21.07 -1.06
N TRP A 350 14.84 20.52 -0.13
CA TRP A 350 14.37 19.89 1.10
C TRP A 350 14.55 20.81 2.31
N ASN A 351 13.48 20.94 3.11
CA ASN A 351 13.49 21.73 4.34
C ASN A 351 13.74 20.84 5.58
N ASN A 352 15.02 20.59 5.86
CA ASN A 352 15.42 19.76 7.01
C ASN A 352 15.00 20.35 8.37
N ASP A 353 15.02 21.68 8.53
CA ASP A 353 14.64 22.31 9.80
C ASP A 353 13.17 22.06 10.13
N HIS A 354 12.29 22.16 9.12
CA HIS A 354 10.89 21.81 9.27
C HIS A 354 10.70 20.32 9.54
N ALA A 355 11.42 19.44 8.83
CA ALA A 355 11.37 17.99 9.07
C ALA A 355 11.70 17.60 10.52
N LEU A 356 12.80 18.15 11.07
CA LEU A 356 13.18 17.93 12.47
C LEU A 356 12.17 18.51 13.46
N ALA A 357 11.57 19.66 13.15
CA ALA A 357 10.51 20.24 13.98
C ALA A 357 9.25 19.37 13.99
N ALA A 358 8.83 18.87 12.82
CA ALA A 358 7.66 18.01 12.66
C ALA A 358 7.84 16.68 13.41
N LEU A 359 9.01 16.03 13.28
CA LEU A 359 9.33 14.79 14.00
C LEU A 359 9.35 15.00 15.54
N LYS A 360 9.89 16.12 16.03
CA LYS A 360 9.84 16.46 17.47
C LYS A 360 8.42 16.75 17.95
N GLY A 361 7.59 17.38 17.11
CA GLY A 361 6.17 17.59 17.37
C GLY A 361 5.42 16.26 17.50
N ALA A 362 5.64 15.34 16.57
CA ALA A 362 5.08 13.99 16.58
C ALA A 362 5.52 13.19 17.82
N ALA A 363 6.78 13.32 18.26
CA ALA A 363 7.28 12.66 19.47
C ALA A 363 6.59 13.17 20.76
N LYS A 364 6.26 14.46 20.85
CA LYS A 364 5.55 15.06 22.00
C LYS A 364 4.07 14.70 22.08
N SER A 365 3.46 14.28 20.96
CA SER A 365 2.06 13.83 20.89
C SER A 365 1.79 12.48 21.58
N THR A 366 2.82 11.83 22.14
CA THR A 366 2.69 10.56 22.88
C THR A 366 2.37 10.74 24.37
N ALA A 367 2.35 11.99 24.89
CA ALA A 367 1.92 12.28 26.24
C ALA A 367 0.42 12.64 26.27
N ALA A 368 -0.39 11.76 26.85
CA ALA A 368 -1.77 12.08 27.20
C ALA A 368 -1.82 13.30 28.13
N ALA A 369 -2.49 14.38 27.71
CA ALA A 369 -2.76 15.53 28.57
C ALA A 369 -4.15 16.14 28.27
N PRO A 370 -4.85 16.62 29.31
CA PRO A 370 -6.30 16.76 29.35
C PRO A 370 -6.83 18.07 28.74
N ALA A 371 -8.15 18.07 28.50
CA ALA A 371 -8.92 19.14 27.88
C ALA A 371 -8.81 20.49 28.60
N ALA A 372 -8.26 21.48 27.90
CA ALA A 372 -8.48 22.91 28.11
C ALA A 372 -8.62 23.57 26.73
N LYS A 373 -9.57 24.50 26.57
CA LYS A 373 -9.74 25.28 25.32
C LYS A 373 -8.41 25.90 24.90
N ARG A 374 -7.99 25.67 23.66
CA ARG A 374 -6.72 26.14 23.10
C ARG A 374 -6.89 27.55 22.53
N ALA A 375 -5.83 28.36 22.62
CA ALA A 375 -5.84 29.81 22.40
C ALA A 375 -6.11 30.28 20.95
N ASP A 376 -6.22 29.37 19.98
CA ASP A 376 -6.33 29.65 18.53
C ASP A 376 -7.68 29.18 17.91
N GLU A 377 -8.67 28.86 18.74
CA GLU A 377 -10.02 28.45 18.30
C GLU A 377 -10.80 29.67 17.72
N PRO A 378 -11.21 29.68 16.44
CA PRO A 378 -11.96 30.79 15.86
C PRO A 378 -13.30 30.96 16.57
N SER A 379 -13.61 32.18 16.98
CA SER A 379 -14.88 32.53 17.65
C SER A 379 -15.91 33.02 16.66
N MET A 380 -17.17 32.64 16.88
CA MET A 380 -18.28 33.12 16.05
C MET A 380 -18.46 34.63 16.16
N ALA A 381 -18.10 35.25 17.29
CA ALA A 381 -18.12 36.71 17.47
C ALA A 381 -17.19 37.48 16.52
N GLN A 382 -16.24 36.82 15.85
CA GLN A 382 -15.35 37.43 14.86
C GLN A 382 -15.90 37.33 13.42
N THR A 383 -17.05 36.68 13.23
CA THR A 383 -17.69 36.52 11.92
C THR A 383 -18.69 37.62 11.60
N ASN A 384 -18.94 37.83 10.30
CA ASN A 384 -19.95 38.76 9.83
C ASN A 384 -21.30 38.06 9.60
N ALA A 385 -22.42 38.76 9.86
CA ALA A 385 -23.77 38.28 9.57
C ALA A 385 -24.01 37.93 8.08
N ALA A 386 -23.21 38.50 7.16
CA ALA A 386 -23.25 38.19 5.74
C ALA A 386 -22.52 36.89 5.35
N ILE A 387 -21.82 36.23 6.28
CA ILE A 387 -21.04 34.99 6.08
C ILE A 387 -20.09 35.12 4.89
N THR A 388 -19.03 35.90 5.06
CA THR A 388 -18.06 36.17 4.00
C THR A 388 -17.15 34.95 3.74
N PRO A 389 -16.47 34.89 2.57
CA PRO A 389 -15.46 33.87 2.32
C PRO A 389 -14.34 33.82 3.39
N THR A 390 -14.02 34.96 4.02
CA THR A 390 -13.05 35.04 5.11
C THR A 390 -13.57 34.35 6.36
N ASP A 391 -14.85 34.56 6.71
CA ASP A 391 -15.53 33.91 7.83
C ASP A 391 -15.55 32.39 7.65
N ILE A 392 -15.90 31.91 6.45
CA ILE A 392 -15.89 30.46 6.16
C ILE A 392 -14.46 29.91 6.25
N ARG A 393 -13.48 30.62 5.68
CA ARG A 393 -12.09 30.17 5.62
C ARG A 393 -11.52 29.93 7.02
N GLN A 394 -11.73 30.82 7.99
CA GLN A 394 -11.18 30.62 9.33
C GLN A 394 -11.72 29.35 10.02
N HIS A 395 -13.02 29.08 9.91
CA HIS A 395 -13.65 27.90 10.52
C HIS A 395 -13.22 26.61 9.82
N VAL A 396 -13.19 26.61 8.47
CA VAL A 396 -12.73 25.46 7.69
C VAL A 396 -11.25 25.19 7.94
N THR A 397 -10.41 26.22 8.01
CA THR A 397 -8.98 26.09 8.34
C THR A 397 -8.78 25.48 9.71
N TYR A 398 -9.52 25.91 10.73
CA TYR A 398 -9.43 25.29 12.06
C TYR A 398 -9.93 23.84 12.06
N LEU A 399 -11.10 23.57 11.44
CA LEU A 399 -11.68 22.23 11.34
C LEU A 399 -10.83 21.24 10.51
N ALA A 400 -9.96 21.75 9.64
CA ALA A 400 -9.01 20.99 8.85
C ALA A 400 -7.58 21.01 9.43
N SER A 401 -7.37 21.65 10.60
CA SER A 401 -6.05 21.79 11.18
C SER A 401 -5.53 20.48 11.79
N ASP A 402 -4.21 20.34 11.80
CA ASP A 402 -3.49 19.22 12.41
C ASP A 402 -3.80 19.08 13.90
N ALA A 403 -4.16 20.19 14.58
CA ALA A 403 -4.60 20.19 15.97
C ALA A 403 -5.84 19.33 16.21
N LEU A 404 -6.64 19.09 15.16
CA LEU A 404 -7.80 18.20 15.18
C LEU A 404 -7.51 16.85 14.53
N MET A 405 -6.26 16.52 14.16
CA MET A 405 -5.77 15.16 13.80
C MET A 405 -6.62 14.39 12.76
N GLY A 406 -7.42 15.09 11.96
CA GLY A 406 -8.41 14.48 11.07
C GLY A 406 -9.71 14.03 11.78
N ARG A 407 -10.80 13.99 11.02
CA ARG A 407 -12.16 13.78 11.56
C ARG A 407 -12.73 12.40 11.25
N LEU A 408 -11.85 11.39 11.20
CA LEU A 408 -12.30 10.00 11.06
C LEU A 408 -13.13 9.63 12.29
N THR A 409 -14.32 9.08 12.09
CA THR A 409 -15.26 8.77 13.17
C THR A 409 -14.60 7.98 14.30
N GLY A 410 -14.85 8.37 15.56
CA GLY A 410 -14.33 7.67 16.74
C GLY A 410 -12.85 7.91 17.05
N THR A 411 -12.14 8.72 16.24
CA THR A 411 -10.81 9.21 16.61
C THR A 411 -10.93 10.37 17.60
N GLU A 412 -9.82 10.68 18.27
CA GLU A 412 -9.75 11.87 19.11
C GLU A 412 -9.92 13.16 18.31
N GLY A 413 -9.48 13.16 17.05
CA GLY A 413 -9.64 14.29 16.16
C GLY A 413 -11.09 14.63 15.81
N GLU A 414 -11.91 13.59 15.56
CA GLU A 414 -13.36 13.76 15.44
C GLU A 414 -13.94 14.39 16.70
N ARG A 415 -13.55 13.91 17.90
CA ARG A 415 -14.04 14.45 19.16
C ARG A 415 -13.70 15.93 19.32
N LEU A 416 -12.47 16.33 19.03
CA LEU A 416 -12.08 17.73 19.13
C LEU A 416 -12.88 18.61 18.15
N ALA A 417 -13.10 18.14 16.92
CA ALA A 417 -13.89 18.85 15.93
C ALA A 417 -15.37 18.96 16.32
N THR A 418 -15.97 17.89 16.82
CA THR A 418 -17.37 17.91 17.28
C THR A 418 -17.54 18.78 18.51
N GLN A 419 -16.56 18.81 19.42
CA GLN A 419 -16.57 19.74 20.54
C GLN A 419 -16.56 21.21 20.09
N TYR A 420 -15.75 21.53 19.09
CA TYR A 420 -15.71 22.88 18.52
C TYR A 420 -17.07 23.31 17.94
N VAL A 421 -17.72 22.44 17.16
CA VAL A 421 -19.04 22.74 16.60
C VAL A 421 -20.09 22.92 17.70
N ALA A 422 -20.04 22.12 18.77
CA ALA A 422 -20.93 22.26 19.92
C ALA A 422 -20.75 23.61 20.62
N ASP A 423 -19.51 24.05 20.79
CA ASP A 423 -19.20 25.33 21.39
C ASP A 423 -19.65 26.49 20.51
N ALA A 424 -19.50 26.38 19.18
CA ALA A 424 -20.01 27.37 18.22
C ALA A 424 -21.55 27.43 18.25
N PHE A 425 -22.24 26.29 18.32
CA PHE A 425 -23.71 26.22 18.48
C PHE A 425 -24.17 26.91 19.74
N LYS A 426 -23.44 26.72 20.86
CA LYS A 426 -23.70 27.41 22.11
C LYS A 426 -23.49 28.92 21.99
N GLU A 427 -22.42 29.36 21.32
CA GLU A 427 -22.11 30.79 21.13
C GLU A 427 -23.19 31.53 20.33
N ILE A 428 -23.75 30.89 19.30
CA ILE A 428 -24.83 31.46 18.49
C ILE A 428 -26.22 31.29 19.10
N GLY A 429 -26.33 30.74 20.31
CA GLY A 429 -27.58 30.68 21.09
C GLY A 429 -28.49 29.48 20.80
N LEU A 430 -27.97 28.41 20.18
CA LEU A 430 -28.73 27.16 20.08
C LEU A 430 -28.85 26.49 21.46
N VAL A 431 -29.78 25.54 21.56
CA VAL A 431 -30.03 24.71 22.75
C VAL A 431 -29.58 23.27 22.46
N PRO A 432 -28.89 22.58 23.39
CA PRO A 432 -28.48 21.18 23.19
C PRO A 432 -29.67 20.23 22.98
N PHE A 433 -29.47 19.17 22.19
CA PHE A 433 -30.48 18.11 21.95
C PHE A 433 -29.88 16.72 21.68
N GLY A 434 -28.65 16.49 22.11
CA GLY A 434 -28.00 15.19 22.11
C GLY A 434 -28.38 14.35 23.33
N ASP A 435 -27.59 13.31 23.56
CA ASP A 435 -27.69 12.42 24.71
C ASP A 435 -27.64 13.21 26.03
N ASP A 436 -28.48 12.82 27.00
CA ASP A 436 -28.56 13.41 28.35
C ASP A 436 -28.70 14.94 28.37
N ASP A 437 -29.52 15.50 27.46
CA ASP A 437 -29.70 16.95 27.25
C ASP A 437 -28.38 17.69 26.93
N GLY A 438 -27.40 16.96 26.38
CA GLY A 438 -26.08 17.46 25.98
C GLY A 438 -25.99 17.84 24.49
N TRP A 439 -24.79 18.19 24.02
CA TRP A 439 -24.57 18.59 22.62
C TRP A 439 -24.29 17.43 21.67
N PHE A 440 -24.08 16.23 22.19
CA PHE A 440 -23.59 15.09 21.42
C PHE A 440 -24.62 13.99 21.34
N ASP A 441 -24.93 13.55 20.14
CA ASP A 441 -25.70 12.34 19.88
C ASP A 441 -24.74 11.23 19.48
N SER A 442 -24.49 10.32 20.40
CA SER A 442 -23.47 9.29 20.23
C SER A 442 -24.01 8.10 19.47
N PHE A 443 -23.23 7.56 18.55
CA PHE A 443 -23.59 6.35 17.83
C PHE A 443 -22.43 5.36 17.78
N ASP A 444 -22.76 4.08 17.82
CA ASP A 444 -21.78 3.02 17.60
C ASP A 444 -21.57 2.81 16.09
N PHE A 445 -20.32 2.61 15.68
CA PHE A 445 -19.94 2.23 14.32
C PHE A 445 -18.89 1.13 14.36
N THR A 446 -18.68 0.45 13.24
CA THR A 446 -17.70 -0.63 13.13
C THR A 446 -16.39 -0.07 12.60
N ALA A 447 -15.29 -0.28 13.33
CA ALA A 447 -13.94 0.18 13.00
C ALA A 447 -13.03 -0.92 12.44
N GLY A 448 -13.47 -2.19 12.52
CA GLY A 448 -12.71 -3.36 12.11
C GLY A 448 -13.60 -4.60 12.05
N VAL A 449 -13.10 -5.67 11.43
CA VAL A 449 -13.81 -6.95 11.29
C VAL A 449 -12.86 -8.11 11.57
N ALA A 450 -13.31 -9.08 12.35
CA ALA A 450 -12.60 -10.32 12.66
C ALA A 450 -13.54 -11.52 12.50
N LEU A 451 -12.98 -12.74 12.42
CA LEU A 451 -13.79 -13.96 12.40
C LEU A 451 -14.16 -14.37 13.83
N GLY A 452 -15.44 -14.64 14.06
CA GLY A 452 -15.87 -15.30 15.28
C GLY A 452 -15.59 -16.80 15.26
N ALA A 453 -15.59 -17.42 16.44
CA ALA A 453 -15.31 -18.85 16.58
C ALA A 453 -16.43 -19.76 16.03
N GLY A 454 -17.62 -19.23 15.75
CA GLY A 454 -18.79 -20.00 15.34
C GLY A 454 -18.87 -20.36 13.85
N ASN A 455 -17.87 -19.99 13.03
CA ASN A 455 -17.91 -20.21 11.58
C ASN A 455 -17.89 -21.70 11.22
N SER A 456 -18.83 -22.14 10.36
CA SER A 456 -18.82 -23.48 9.77
C SER A 456 -19.38 -23.48 8.35
N LEU A 457 -18.87 -24.38 7.50
CA LEU A 457 -19.36 -24.57 6.13
C LEU A 457 -19.50 -26.06 5.87
N THR A 458 -20.70 -26.48 5.48
CA THR A 458 -21.07 -27.88 5.35
C THR A 458 -21.70 -28.15 3.98
N LEU A 459 -21.11 -29.07 3.24
CA LEU A 459 -21.60 -29.56 1.96
C LEU A 459 -22.20 -30.95 2.16
N SER A 460 -23.44 -31.16 1.72
CA SER A 460 -24.12 -32.46 1.78
C SER A 460 -24.55 -32.91 0.39
N GLY A 461 -24.24 -34.15 0.04
CA GLY A 461 -24.65 -34.78 -1.22
C GLY A 461 -24.80 -36.29 -1.07
N LYS A 462 -24.88 -37.00 -2.20
CA LYS A 462 -25.03 -38.47 -2.22
C LYS A 462 -23.91 -39.23 -1.49
N ASP A 463 -22.70 -38.67 -1.48
CA ASP A 463 -21.52 -39.28 -0.87
C ASP A 463 -21.36 -38.92 0.63
N GLY A 464 -22.38 -38.30 1.24
CA GLY A 464 -22.41 -37.90 2.64
C GLY A 464 -22.15 -36.40 2.85
N THR A 465 -21.77 -36.08 4.08
CA THR A 465 -21.57 -34.69 4.53
C THR A 465 -20.08 -34.39 4.73
N LYS A 466 -19.62 -33.27 4.15
CA LYS A 466 -18.26 -32.75 4.27
C LYS A 466 -18.29 -31.39 4.97
N ILE A 467 -17.43 -31.24 5.97
CA ILE A 467 -17.24 -29.97 6.70
C ILE A 467 -15.90 -29.38 6.27
N PHE A 468 -15.88 -28.09 5.94
CA PHE A 468 -14.68 -27.38 5.50
C PHE A 468 -14.06 -26.56 6.62
N GLU A 469 -12.73 -26.57 6.70
CA GLU A 469 -11.96 -25.79 7.67
C GLU A 469 -11.95 -24.31 7.29
N THR A 470 -12.41 -23.44 8.19
CA THR A 470 -12.33 -21.98 8.06
C THR A 470 -10.85 -21.53 7.97
N GLU A 471 -10.55 -20.45 7.26
CA GLU A 471 -9.19 -19.93 6.96
C GLU A 471 -8.32 -20.80 6.05
N LYS A 472 -8.65 -22.10 5.88
CA LYS A 472 -7.91 -23.03 5.02
C LYS A 472 -8.64 -23.38 3.73
N ASN A 473 -9.95 -23.63 3.83
CA ASN A 473 -10.77 -24.03 2.69
C ASN A 473 -11.74 -22.92 2.28
N TRP A 474 -12.16 -22.09 3.23
CA TRP A 474 -13.11 -21.02 2.99
C TRP A 474 -12.99 -19.92 4.06
N ARG A 475 -13.55 -18.74 3.74
CA ARG A 475 -13.64 -17.60 4.64
C ARG A 475 -14.90 -16.78 4.30
N PRO A 476 -15.67 -16.26 5.26
CA PRO A 476 -16.73 -15.30 4.95
C PRO A 476 -16.16 -13.95 4.49
N LEU A 477 -16.88 -13.26 3.60
CA LEU A 477 -16.57 -11.87 3.25
C LEU A 477 -17.06 -10.93 4.35
N SER A 478 -16.34 -9.84 4.60
CA SER A 478 -16.60 -8.91 5.72
C SER A 478 -18.01 -8.31 5.75
N PHE A 479 -18.65 -8.19 4.59
CA PHE A 479 -20.01 -7.68 4.43
C PHE A 479 -21.09 -8.76 4.44
N SER A 480 -20.75 -10.03 4.64
CA SER A 480 -21.69 -11.14 4.61
C SER A 480 -22.83 -10.98 5.61
N GLN A 481 -24.00 -11.54 5.30
CA GLN A 481 -25.01 -11.85 6.31
C GLN A 481 -24.41 -12.79 7.37
N ILE A 482 -24.62 -12.43 8.65
CA ILE A 482 -24.23 -13.20 9.83
C ILE A 482 -25.39 -14.12 10.23
N GLY A 483 -25.09 -15.32 10.73
CA GLY A 483 -26.05 -16.29 11.24
C GLY A 483 -26.02 -17.63 10.51
N ASP A 484 -27.03 -18.46 10.80
CA ASP A 484 -27.22 -19.76 10.17
C ASP A 484 -27.90 -19.61 8.80
N ILE A 485 -27.23 -20.12 7.77
CA ILE A 485 -27.69 -20.15 6.39
C ILE A 485 -28.09 -21.60 6.05
N PRO A 486 -29.39 -21.87 5.83
CA PRO A 486 -29.88 -23.24 5.60
C PRO A 486 -29.28 -23.89 4.36
N ALA A 487 -29.21 -25.22 4.39
CA ALA A 487 -28.81 -26.04 3.25
C ALA A 487 -29.65 -25.70 2.01
N SER A 488 -28.99 -25.29 0.92
CA SER A 488 -29.64 -24.92 -0.34
C SER A 488 -28.82 -25.40 -1.53
N GLY A 489 -29.48 -25.58 -2.69
CA GLY A 489 -28.82 -26.00 -3.93
C GLY A 489 -27.79 -24.98 -4.41
N ILE A 490 -26.91 -25.38 -5.32
CA ILE A 490 -25.81 -24.56 -5.82
C ILE A 490 -25.96 -24.39 -7.35
N VAL A 491 -25.65 -23.19 -7.84
CA VAL A 491 -25.58 -22.89 -9.28
C VAL A 491 -24.29 -22.12 -9.57
N PHE A 492 -23.72 -22.33 -10.74
CA PHE A 492 -22.55 -21.60 -11.20
C PHE A 492 -22.97 -20.53 -12.20
N ALA A 493 -22.60 -19.29 -11.92
CA ALA A 493 -22.94 -18.10 -12.70
C ALA A 493 -21.69 -17.41 -13.24
N GLY A 494 -20.74 -18.16 -13.80
CA GLY A 494 -19.56 -17.61 -14.47
C GLY A 494 -18.77 -16.62 -13.62
N TYR A 495 -18.60 -15.39 -14.12
CA TYR A 495 -17.94 -14.30 -13.39
C TYR A 495 -18.88 -13.53 -12.45
N GLY A 496 -20.17 -13.86 -12.39
CA GLY A 496 -21.15 -13.21 -11.54
C GLY A 496 -21.44 -11.75 -11.91
N ILE A 497 -21.09 -11.35 -13.14
CA ILE A 497 -21.20 -9.98 -13.64
C ILE A 497 -22.54 -9.80 -14.39
N GLU A 498 -23.18 -8.67 -14.14
CA GLU A 498 -24.37 -8.20 -14.86
C GLU A 498 -24.20 -6.71 -15.14
N THR A 499 -24.18 -6.34 -16.42
CA THR A 499 -24.21 -4.95 -16.86
C THR A 499 -25.66 -4.50 -17.07
N PRO A 500 -26.06 -3.30 -16.63
CA PRO A 500 -27.35 -2.73 -17.01
C PRO A 500 -27.51 -2.58 -18.54
N ASP A 501 -28.73 -2.72 -19.04
CA ASP A 501 -29.02 -2.60 -20.49
C ASP A 501 -28.65 -1.24 -21.09
N GLU A 502 -28.61 -0.19 -20.26
CA GLU A 502 -28.25 1.18 -20.67
C GLU A 502 -26.86 1.62 -20.16
N ALA A 503 -26.01 0.66 -19.83
CA ALA A 503 -24.65 0.96 -19.40
C ALA A 503 -23.86 1.69 -20.51
N THR A 504 -23.10 2.70 -20.10
CA THR A 504 -22.24 3.50 -21.00
C THR A 504 -20.77 3.45 -20.57
N GLY A 505 -19.88 3.55 -21.55
CA GLY A 505 -18.44 3.66 -21.38
C GLY A 505 -18.04 5.08 -20.98
N GLU A 506 -16.75 5.30 -20.74
CA GLU A 506 -16.23 6.62 -20.37
C GLU A 506 -16.35 7.65 -21.50
N ASP A 507 -16.48 7.18 -22.74
CA ASP A 507 -16.75 7.99 -23.93
C ASP A 507 -18.25 8.30 -24.13
N GLY A 508 -19.10 7.89 -23.19
CA GLY A 508 -20.55 8.08 -23.23
C GLY A 508 -21.30 7.16 -24.20
N LYS A 509 -20.62 6.22 -24.88
CA LYS A 509 -21.28 5.26 -25.77
C LYS A 509 -21.81 4.06 -25.01
N LYS A 510 -22.89 3.46 -25.51
CA LYS A 510 -23.48 2.24 -24.97
C LYS A 510 -22.48 1.08 -25.07
N ILE A 511 -22.25 0.38 -23.97
CA ILE A 511 -21.38 -0.81 -23.94
C ILE A 511 -22.16 -2.07 -24.30
N GLU A 512 -21.46 -3.10 -24.76
CA GLU A 512 -22.07 -4.41 -24.99
C GLU A 512 -22.56 -5.03 -23.67
N ALA A 513 -23.79 -5.55 -23.66
CA ALA A 513 -24.36 -6.18 -22.48
C ALA A 513 -23.62 -7.48 -22.12
N TYR A 514 -23.45 -7.73 -20.82
CA TYR A 514 -22.86 -8.95 -20.27
C TYR A 514 -23.69 -9.43 -19.09
N SER A 515 -24.19 -10.66 -19.16
CA SER A 515 -24.99 -11.27 -18.10
C SER A 515 -24.52 -12.69 -17.81
N SER A 516 -23.95 -12.90 -16.63
CA SER A 516 -23.59 -14.24 -16.16
C SER A 516 -24.79 -15.04 -15.62
N TYR A 517 -25.97 -14.42 -15.58
CA TYR A 517 -27.20 -14.99 -15.04
C TYR A 517 -28.25 -15.31 -16.12
N ALA A 518 -27.89 -15.10 -17.40
CA ALA A 518 -28.78 -15.38 -18.52
C ALA A 518 -29.27 -16.84 -18.46
N HIS A 519 -30.60 -17.01 -18.43
CA HIS A 519 -31.29 -18.30 -18.34
C HIS A 519 -30.94 -19.15 -17.10
N LEU A 520 -30.42 -18.55 -16.02
CA LEU A 520 -30.08 -19.26 -14.79
C LEU A 520 -31.10 -18.97 -13.67
N ASP A 521 -31.75 -20.02 -13.17
CA ASP A 521 -32.57 -19.93 -11.95
C ASP A 521 -31.70 -19.97 -10.70
N VAL A 522 -31.50 -18.80 -10.10
CA VAL A 522 -30.70 -18.62 -8.88
C VAL A 522 -31.53 -18.51 -7.61
N LYS A 523 -32.88 -18.51 -7.72
CA LYS A 523 -33.74 -18.22 -6.58
C LYS A 523 -33.55 -19.27 -5.49
N ASP A 524 -33.29 -18.81 -4.27
CA ASP A 524 -33.08 -19.64 -3.08
C ASP A 524 -31.90 -20.62 -3.20
N LYS A 525 -30.95 -20.38 -4.10
CA LYS A 525 -29.72 -21.18 -4.30
C LYS A 525 -28.47 -20.38 -3.96
N TRP A 526 -27.38 -21.09 -3.66
CA TRP A 526 -26.04 -20.51 -3.60
C TRP A 526 -25.49 -20.29 -5.01
N VAL A 527 -24.97 -19.11 -5.29
CA VAL A 527 -24.36 -18.75 -6.57
C VAL A 527 -22.85 -18.86 -6.45
N LEU A 528 -22.23 -19.79 -7.15
CA LEU A 528 -20.79 -19.87 -7.35
C LEU A 528 -20.36 -18.99 -8.53
N ALA A 529 -19.40 -18.10 -8.30
CA ALA A 529 -18.86 -17.21 -9.33
C ALA A 529 -17.36 -16.98 -9.16
N PHE A 530 -16.67 -16.70 -10.27
CA PHE A 530 -15.28 -16.29 -10.24
C PHE A 530 -15.10 -14.90 -9.64
N ARG A 531 -14.03 -14.71 -8.87
CA ARG A 531 -13.70 -13.49 -8.13
C ARG A 531 -13.44 -12.31 -9.05
N TYR A 532 -12.69 -12.50 -10.13
CA TYR A 532 -12.15 -11.42 -10.96
C TYR A 532 -13.01 -11.11 -12.19
N LEU A 533 -12.36 -10.76 -13.29
CA LEU A 533 -12.90 -10.57 -14.63
C LEU A 533 -12.34 -11.69 -15.54
N PRO A 534 -12.98 -11.98 -16.68
CA PRO A 534 -12.36 -12.75 -17.75
C PRO A 534 -10.93 -12.26 -18.03
N GLU A 535 -9.95 -13.16 -18.09
CA GLU A 535 -8.55 -12.75 -18.22
C GLU A 535 -8.15 -12.37 -19.66
N GLY A 536 -8.77 -13.00 -20.67
CA GLY A 536 -8.44 -12.88 -22.08
C GLY A 536 -9.22 -11.82 -22.88
N ILE A 537 -10.00 -10.95 -22.21
CA ILE A 537 -10.73 -9.85 -22.86
C ILE A 537 -9.83 -8.66 -23.19
N THR A 538 -10.23 -7.83 -24.16
CA THR A 538 -9.48 -6.63 -24.55
C THR A 538 -9.41 -5.60 -23.41
N PRO A 539 -8.40 -4.70 -23.37
CA PRO A 539 -8.29 -3.65 -22.37
C PRO A 539 -9.53 -2.75 -22.28
N GLU A 540 -10.12 -2.40 -23.43
CA GLU A 540 -11.34 -1.59 -23.50
C GLU A 540 -12.49 -2.32 -22.81
N ARG A 541 -12.70 -3.59 -23.14
CA ARG A 541 -13.74 -4.41 -22.53
C ARG A 541 -13.53 -4.63 -21.03
N ARG A 542 -12.27 -4.75 -20.61
CA ARG A 542 -11.90 -4.83 -19.19
C ARG A 542 -12.29 -3.56 -18.44
N ASN A 543 -12.02 -2.37 -19.00
CA ASN A 543 -12.39 -1.08 -18.40
C ASN A 543 -13.91 -0.89 -18.31
N GLU A 544 -14.66 -1.39 -19.29
CA GLU A 544 -16.13 -1.38 -19.23
C GLU A 544 -16.67 -2.25 -18.09
N LEU A 545 -16.12 -3.45 -17.92
CA LEU A 545 -16.61 -4.45 -16.97
C LEU A 545 -16.10 -4.26 -15.54
N ILE A 546 -15.00 -3.53 -15.33
CA ILE A 546 -14.35 -3.39 -14.02
C ILE A 546 -15.28 -2.82 -12.94
N ARG A 547 -16.19 -1.91 -13.32
CA ARG A 547 -17.17 -1.31 -12.41
C ARG A 547 -18.18 -2.33 -11.86
N TYR A 548 -18.37 -3.44 -12.57
CA TYR A 548 -19.34 -4.49 -12.24
C TYR A 548 -18.69 -5.74 -11.65
N SER A 549 -17.35 -5.79 -11.55
CA SER A 549 -16.60 -6.96 -11.06
C SER A 549 -16.36 -6.95 -9.55
N GLY A 550 -16.67 -5.85 -8.86
CA GLY A 550 -16.52 -5.74 -7.41
C GLY A 550 -17.33 -6.78 -6.65
N LEU A 551 -16.74 -7.42 -5.63
CA LEU A 551 -17.36 -8.48 -4.84
C LEU A 551 -18.73 -8.09 -4.25
N ARG A 552 -18.85 -6.84 -3.77
CA ARG A 552 -20.10 -6.32 -3.24
C ARG A 552 -21.17 -6.15 -4.31
N TYR A 553 -20.78 -5.66 -5.50
CA TYR A 553 -21.70 -5.55 -6.63
C TYR A 553 -22.24 -6.93 -7.02
N LYS A 554 -21.35 -7.94 -7.16
CA LYS A 554 -21.74 -9.33 -7.44
C LYS A 554 -22.71 -9.88 -6.40
N ALA A 555 -22.44 -9.64 -5.11
CA ALA A 555 -23.31 -10.09 -4.02
C ALA A 555 -24.69 -9.42 -4.08
N LEU A 556 -24.74 -8.11 -4.34
CA LEU A 556 -26.00 -7.37 -4.48
C LEU A 556 -26.80 -7.84 -5.71
N THR A 557 -26.13 -8.10 -6.83
CA THR A 557 -26.76 -8.66 -8.04
C THR A 557 -27.34 -10.04 -7.77
N ALA A 558 -26.59 -10.94 -7.13
CA ALA A 558 -27.10 -12.26 -6.75
C ALA A 558 -28.32 -12.14 -5.83
N ARG A 559 -28.27 -11.25 -4.83
CA ARG A 559 -29.38 -10.96 -3.92
C ARG A 559 -30.62 -10.44 -4.64
N GLN A 560 -30.46 -9.48 -5.54
CA GLN A 560 -31.57 -8.91 -6.33
C GLN A 560 -32.27 -9.97 -7.17
N LYS A 561 -31.54 -10.98 -7.63
CA LYS A 561 -32.09 -12.14 -8.35
C LYS A 561 -32.65 -13.23 -7.42
N GLY A 562 -32.62 -13.02 -6.11
CA GLY A 562 -33.20 -13.92 -5.11
C GLY A 562 -32.28 -15.04 -4.63
N ALA A 563 -30.97 -14.95 -4.86
CA ALA A 563 -30.02 -15.95 -4.39
C ALA A 563 -29.98 -16.04 -2.86
N ARG A 564 -29.72 -17.25 -2.35
CA ARG A 564 -29.52 -17.52 -0.92
C ARG A 564 -28.18 -17.03 -0.42
N GLY A 565 -27.16 -17.16 -1.27
CA GLY A 565 -25.80 -16.78 -0.94
C GLY A 565 -24.92 -16.69 -2.17
N LEU A 566 -23.79 -16.01 -2.04
CA LEU A 566 -22.73 -15.91 -3.04
C LEU A 566 -21.49 -16.67 -2.54
N ILE A 567 -20.93 -17.49 -3.40
CA ILE A 567 -19.65 -18.18 -3.23
C ILE A 567 -18.72 -17.60 -4.28
N VAL A 568 -17.60 -17.01 -3.85
CA VAL A 568 -16.56 -16.53 -4.76
C VAL A 568 -15.35 -17.43 -4.73
N VAL A 569 -14.82 -17.75 -5.90
CA VAL A 569 -13.62 -18.56 -6.09
C VAL A 569 -12.66 -17.82 -7.00
N SER A 570 -11.36 -17.85 -6.70
CA SER A 570 -10.37 -17.11 -7.48
C SER A 570 -10.25 -17.67 -8.90
N GLY A 571 -10.17 -18.99 -9.03
CA GLY A 571 -10.09 -19.68 -10.31
C GLY A 571 -8.64 -20.06 -10.67
N PRO A 572 -8.41 -21.25 -11.24
CA PRO A 572 -7.08 -21.75 -11.55
C PRO A 572 -6.22 -20.84 -12.45
N ASN A 573 -6.84 -20.04 -13.33
CA ASN A 573 -6.09 -19.17 -14.26
C ASN A 573 -5.60 -17.88 -13.60
N SER A 574 -6.12 -17.51 -12.42
CA SER A 574 -5.83 -16.22 -11.78
C SER A 574 -4.49 -16.16 -11.04
N LYS A 575 -3.80 -17.30 -10.85
CA LYS A 575 -2.44 -17.41 -10.28
C LYS A 575 -2.22 -16.57 -9.00
N VAL A 576 -3.20 -16.58 -8.10
CA VAL A 576 -3.15 -15.82 -6.83
C VAL A 576 -2.29 -16.52 -5.78
N VAL A 577 -1.62 -15.73 -4.93
CA VAL A 577 -0.81 -16.24 -3.79
C VAL A 577 -1.70 -16.85 -2.72
N ASP A 578 -2.78 -16.14 -2.35
CA ASP A 578 -3.84 -16.66 -1.48
C ASP A 578 -5.16 -16.72 -2.27
N GLN A 579 -5.77 -17.90 -2.29
CA GLN A 579 -7.03 -18.15 -2.99
C GLN A 579 -8.23 -17.53 -2.27
N LEU A 580 -8.16 -17.36 -0.94
CA LEU A 580 -9.24 -16.78 -0.15
C LEU A 580 -9.19 -15.26 -0.20
N ALA A 581 -10.34 -14.62 -0.42
CA ALA A 581 -10.44 -13.17 -0.33
C ALA A 581 -10.09 -12.69 1.10
N PRO A 582 -9.33 -11.60 1.24
CA PRO A 582 -8.94 -11.09 2.56
C PRO A 582 -10.16 -10.56 3.32
N LEU A 583 -10.14 -10.71 4.65
CA LEU A 583 -11.12 -10.09 5.53
C LEU A 583 -10.79 -8.59 5.67
N ALA A 584 -11.21 -7.79 4.70
CA ALA A 584 -10.97 -6.35 4.68
C ALA A 584 -12.17 -5.56 5.20
N PHE A 585 -11.92 -4.45 5.89
CA PHE A 585 -12.96 -3.52 6.34
C PHE A 585 -13.75 -2.95 5.14
N ASP A 586 -15.08 -3.08 5.17
CA ASP A 586 -16.00 -2.50 4.18
C ASP A 586 -16.68 -1.27 4.77
N ALA A 587 -16.35 -0.09 4.24
CA ALA A 587 -16.81 1.21 4.73
C ALA A 587 -18.33 1.45 4.57
N SER A 588 -19.05 0.58 3.85
CA SER A 588 -20.50 0.73 3.63
C SER A 588 -21.36 0.36 4.84
N LEU A 589 -20.76 -0.16 5.92
CA LEU A 589 -21.32 -0.48 7.26
C LEU A 589 -22.59 -1.37 7.30
N ALA A 590 -23.22 -1.65 6.16
CA ALA A 590 -24.41 -2.47 6.03
C ALA A 590 -24.04 -3.87 5.54
N SER A 591 -24.58 -4.89 6.21
CA SER A 591 -24.62 -6.24 5.65
C SER A 591 -25.16 -6.19 4.23
N SER A 592 -24.58 -6.98 3.33
CA SER A 592 -25.12 -7.16 1.99
C SER A 592 -26.52 -7.77 2.01
N GLY A 593 -27.03 -8.26 3.16
CA GLY A 593 -28.31 -8.93 3.26
C GLY A 593 -28.35 -10.27 2.50
N ILE A 594 -27.18 -10.82 2.20
CA ILE A 594 -26.98 -12.12 1.57
C ILE A 594 -25.71 -12.74 2.16
N ALA A 595 -25.71 -14.06 2.35
CA ALA A 595 -24.50 -14.76 2.75
C ALA A 595 -23.45 -14.66 1.63
N ALA A 596 -22.22 -14.28 1.95
CA ALA A 596 -21.16 -14.13 0.95
C ALA A 596 -19.85 -14.72 1.48
N ILE A 597 -19.32 -15.72 0.79
CA ILE A 597 -18.12 -16.47 1.21
C ILE A 597 -17.11 -16.57 0.09
N SER A 598 -15.83 -16.66 0.43
CA SER A 598 -14.75 -17.03 -0.46
C SER A 598 -14.34 -18.48 -0.20
N VAL A 599 -14.03 -19.24 -1.24
CA VAL A 599 -13.56 -20.62 -1.15
C VAL A 599 -12.29 -20.83 -1.98
N THR A 600 -11.51 -21.86 -1.66
CA THR A 600 -10.38 -22.29 -2.49
C THR A 600 -10.85 -22.96 -3.78
N ASP A 601 -9.96 -23.06 -4.76
CA ASP A 601 -10.26 -23.70 -6.05
C ASP A 601 -10.67 -25.17 -5.85
N ALA A 602 -10.01 -25.88 -4.93
CA ALA A 602 -10.33 -27.27 -4.60
C ALA A 602 -11.76 -27.43 -4.03
N VAL A 603 -12.26 -26.44 -3.29
CA VAL A 603 -13.65 -26.43 -2.83
C VAL A 603 -14.58 -26.10 -4.00
N GLY A 604 -14.26 -25.11 -4.83
CA GLY A 604 -15.07 -24.77 -6.00
C GLY A 604 -15.22 -25.94 -6.99
N ASP A 605 -14.16 -26.71 -7.24
CA ASP A 605 -14.23 -27.96 -8.02
C ASP A 605 -15.12 -29.01 -7.36
N ALA A 606 -15.05 -29.16 -6.03
CA ALA A 606 -15.93 -30.07 -5.30
C ALA A 606 -17.42 -29.68 -5.42
N LEU A 607 -17.73 -28.39 -5.54
CA LEU A 607 -19.10 -27.91 -5.76
C LEU A 607 -19.59 -28.14 -7.20
N LEU A 608 -18.69 -28.14 -8.18
CA LEU A 608 -18.99 -28.36 -9.59
C LEU A 608 -19.00 -29.84 -9.99
N ALA A 609 -18.48 -30.73 -9.13
CA ALA A 609 -18.29 -32.14 -9.41
C ALA A 609 -19.57 -32.84 -9.90
N SER A 610 -20.72 -32.53 -9.31
CA SER A 610 -22.00 -33.16 -9.69
C SER A 610 -22.49 -32.76 -11.08
N ALA A 611 -22.04 -31.63 -11.61
CA ALA A 611 -22.31 -31.18 -12.98
C ALA A 611 -21.30 -31.74 -14.00
N GLY A 612 -20.31 -32.54 -13.55
CA GLY A 612 -19.23 -33.06 -14.39
C GLY A 612 -18.36 -31.96 -15.01
N LYS A 613 -18.16 -30.86 -14.29
CA LYS A 613 -17.34 -29.69 -14.69
C LYS A 613 -16.22 -29.44 -13.70
N THR A 614 -15.15 -28.80 -14.18
CA THR A 614 -14.08 -28.24 -13.35
C THR A 614 -14.04 -26.73 -13.52
N LEU A 615 -13.50 -26.01 -12.53
CA LEU A 615 -13.25 -24.58 -12.62
C LEU A 615 -12.35 -24.26 -13.81
N LYS A 616 -11.32 -25.07 -14.07
CA LYS A 616 -10.39 -24.86 -15.19
C LYS A 616 -11.10 -24.87 -16.54
N ASP A 617 -11.93 -25.90 -16.78
CA ASP A 617 -12.65 -26.04 -18.05
C ASP A 617 -13.65 -24.89 -18.29
N LEU A 618 -14.25 -24.38 -17.21
CA LEU A 618 -15.20 -23.27 -17.28
C LEU A 618 -14.47 -21.93 -17.43
N GLN A 619 -13.38 -21.72 -16.70
CA GLN A 619 -12.60 -20.49 -16.76
C GLN A 619 -11.93 -20.31 -18.11
N ASP A 620 -11.35 -21.37 -18.69
CA ASP A 620 -10.71 -21.32 -20.02
C ASP A 620 -11.66 -20.87 -21.13
N LYS A 621 -12.95 -21.19 -21.00
CA LYS A 621 -13.98 -20.76 -21.94
C LYS A 621 -14.39 -19.31 -21.69
N LEU A 622 -14.69 -18.99 -20.42
CA LEU A 622 -15.17 -17.68 -20.02
C LEU A 622 -14.11 -16.58 -20.16
N ASP A 623 -12.83 -16.92 -20.04
CA ASP A 623 -11.72 -15.96 -20.13
C ASP A 623 -11.63 -15.28 -21.49
N ASN A 624 -12.14 -15.89 -22.56
CA ASN A 624 -12.17 -15.29 -23.89
C ASN A 624 -13.24 -14.19 -24.02
N GLY A 625 -14.08 -13.99 -22.99
CA GLY A 625 -15.17 -13.02 -22.99
C GLY A 625 -16.51 -13.58 -23.47
N ASP A 626 -16.56 -14.86 -23.87
CA ASP A 626 -17.78 -15.51 -24.34
C ASP A 626 -18.82 -15.63 -23.22
N LEU A 627 -20.09 -15.46 -23.60
CA LEU A 627 -21.23 -15.75 -22.72
C LEU A 627 -21.43 -17.26 -22.61
N MET A 628 -21.61 -17.74 -21.39
CA MET A 628 -21.97 -19.12 -21.12
C MET A 628 -23.22 -19.14 -20.24
N GLY A 629 -24.16 -20.02 -20.57
CA GLY A 629 -25.33 -20.26 -19.72
C GLY A 629 -24.89 -20.77 -18.34
N GLY A 630 -25.62 -20.37 -17.30
CA GLY A 630 -25.36 -20.85 -15.95
C GLY A 630 -25.50 -22.38 -15.82
N ILE A 631 -24.82 -22.96 -14.85
CA ILE A 631 -24.79 -24.41 -14.64
C ILE A 631 -25.45 -24.73 -13.30
N GLU A 632 -26.36 -25.70 -13.28
CA GLU A 632 -26.95 -26.21 -12.05
C GLU A 632 -26.12 -27.36 -11.48
N CYS A 633 -25.74 -27.26 -10.20
CA CYS A 633 -25.02 -28.31 -9.49
C CYS A 633 -26.05 -29.19 -8.78
N THR A 634 -26.44 -30.29 -9.43
CA THR A 634 -27.48 -31.19 -8.90
C THR A 634 -27.00 -32.02 -7.72
N ASP A 635 -27.92 -32.58 -6.93
CA ASP A 635 -27.64 -33.53 -5.85
C ASP A 635 -26.70 -33.06 -4.72
N MET A 636 -26.50 -31.75 -4.57
CA MET A 636 -25.67 -31.16 -3.51
C MET A 636 -26.37 -29.96 -2.88
N THR A 637 -26.15 -29.79 -1.58
CA THR A 637 -26.62 -28.62 -0.83
C THR A 637 -25.52 -28.07 0.05
N LEU A 638 -25.43 -26.74 0.15
CA LEU A 638 -24.47 -26.05 0.99
C LEU A 638 -25.19 -25.31 2.11
N ALA A 639 -24.72 -25.51 3.33
CA ALA A 639 -25.14 -24.77 4.52
C ALA A 639 -23.91 -24.08 5.14
N ALA A 640 -24.12 -22.92 5.74
CA ALA A 640 -23.05 -22.18 6.40
C ALA A 640 -23.56 -21.57 7.71
N LYS A 641 -22.71 -21.53 8.74
CA LYS A 641 -22.87 -20.62 9.87
C LYS A 641 -21.79 -19.56 9.73
N ILE A 642 -22.21 -18.31 9.58
CA ILE A 642 -21.30 -17.17 9.38
C ILE A 642 -21.28 -16.34 10.66
N ASP A 643 -20.08 -16.17 11.22
CA ASP A 643 -19.83 -15.46 12.46
C ASP A 643 -18.72 -14.43 12.23
N ILE A 644 -19.07 -13.15 12.21
CA ILE A 644 -18.14 -12.05 11.98
C ILE A 644 -18.24 -11.11 13.17
N GLU A 645 -17.13 -10.91 13.85
CA GLU A 645 -17.01 -9.98 14.94
C GLU A 645 -16.69 -8.59 14.38
N GLN A 646 -17.55 -7.63 14.69
CA GLN A 646 -17.35 -6.24 14.32
C GLN A 646 -16.69 -5.52 15.50
N GLU A 647 -15.50 -4.95 15.29
CA GLU A 647 -14.86 -4.09 16.28
C GLU A 647 -15.66 -2.80 16.34
N LYS A 648 -16.58 -2.68 17.31
CA LYS A 648 -17.38 -1.48 17.48
C LYS A 648 -16.57 -0.39 18.19
N LYS A 649 -16.58 0.81 17.62
CA LYS A 649 -16.14 2.05 18.25
C LYS A 649 -17.31 3.02 18.33
N ARG A 650 -17.20 4.01 19.20
CA ARG A 650 -18.24 5.01 19.41
C ARG A 650 -17.82 6.33 18.78
N GLY A 651 -18.64 6.83 17.85
CA GLY A 651 -18.57 8.18 17.29
C GLY A 651 -19.65 9.06 17.90
N ARG A 652 -19.70 10.33 17.47
CA ARG A 652 -20.75 11.26 17.89
C ARG A 652 -21.09 12.29 16.82
N ASN A 653 -22.35 12.66 16.76
CA ASN A 653 -22.86 13.83 16.07
C ASN A 653 -22.88 15.03 17.02
N VAL A 654 -23.09 16.24 16.48
CA VAL A 654 -23.36 17.44 17.28
C VAL A 654 -24.78 17.91 16.97
N LEU A 655 -25.63 18.01 17.99
CA LEU A 655 -27.02 18.43 17.87
C LEU A 655 -27.26 19.73 18.63
N GLY A 656 -27.78 20.72 17.92
CA GLY A 656 -28.27 21.97 18.47
C GLY A 656 -29.63 22.32 17.88
N ILE A 657 -30.57 22.74 18.71
CA ILE A 657 -31.90 23.21 18.34
C ILE A 657 -31.91 24.73 18.33
N LEU A 658 -32.47 25.30 17.26
CA LEU A 658 -32.94 26.68 17.26
C LEU A 658 -34.42 26.68 17.68
N PRO A 659 -34.77 27.08 18.92
CA PRO A 659 -36.15 27.10 19.35
C PRO A 659 -36.94 28.17 18.60
N ALA A 660 -38.13 27.82 18.10
CA ALA A 660 -38.99 28.77 17.41
C ALA A 660 -39.47 29.89 18.36
N GLY A 661 -39.04 31.13 18.09
CA GLY A 661 -39.48 32.34 18.78
C GLY A 661 -40.69 33.00 18.11
N LYS A 662 -41.11 34.17 18.64
CA LYS A 662 -42.15 35.02 18.01
C LYS A 662 -41.66 35.82 16.80
N GLU A 663 -40.35 35.90 16.60
CA GLU A 663 -39.71 36.40 15.38
C GLU A 663 -38.60 35.41 14.97
N PRO A 664 -38.26 35.36 13.66
CA PRO A 664 -37.38 34.34 13.06
C PRO A 664 -36.00 34.21 13.68
#